data_AF-A0AAQ3L341-F1
#
_entry.id   AF-A0AAQ3L341-F1
#
_cell.length_a   1.000
_cell.length_b   1.000
_cell.length_c   1.000
_cell.angle_alpha   90.00
_cell.angle_beta   90.00
_cell.angle_gamma   90.00
#
_symmetry.space_group_name_H-M   'P 1'
#
loop_
_entity.id
_entity.type
_entity.pdbx_description
1 polymer ?
#
loop_
_entity_poly.entity_id
_entity_poly.type
_entity_poly.pdbx_seq_one_letter_code
_entity_poly.pdbx_strand_id
1 'polypeptide(L)'
;MEKQQPMKQQTLPSLSPSEWESIFDDFGSGSASRRARWLHLPLIDLALHAFLRRDFLSHLKPLLLLFIDDFLASRSDAPPASDALPPLFDALRSLFSSSPSAPSAADPSTAALRDQFMATAVSAAVSTIDAPLDRASAALLDPLAEVLLAVANRPNHGPDRQSRAAACDCLRELELSFPCLLADATGHLWALAQAERTHAAQSYLLLLAAVIRDLVLRPGLLSSPSSILSTVVPLVPFNAPSCLFSDPATDRDREPSDVNLREIKRVLAFLWERPQVLTPAATMELVSILTSIAGALEQHVPTVGALLKVQFSGLIYSYHPILCHVVLMLYSGFPDAFSGEDERNIARRLALLAREAHQPLVFRLLALHWLLGSPRLGKGKHSLASLAPGFYPAVFDPLTLKAKKLDALACIAVSLDDLEMKKKGEEEGRRKLIMKLFQDGLVCISAYKWLPPWSSETSIAFRTLHKFLIGVAPHRDDCLEEFGLGSLVDSTIFSTLQSMLVNFALQHRGLVPVIATFVDRLLGCKAHQTLGEQLLQKLDENLLPKLGMDHQLTSYFPIFERIAENDTIPPRGLLELLSRHIVSLTEKHGPDFGLTLWSQGTKVLGICRLMLKHHYSSRVFLPLSRLLAFICQFFPDLEVRDSARIYLRMLVCVPGKKLRQVLYLGEQPSVASPSSHPGSLFQVSSPHHPEDLKKSGGVSSYIYFERVVPLLVKHSWSLALLKSNVEENVQTSNAIGITDIIISPSRESDREGEINFERISSTMEPLRVTDSKVAEILGVLRKHFSCIPDYRHMPAIKIIIPCRLRFDSEPFKRDWEDDSSTFDSKEVDALPAMYAATITFSSTSKYGSIPPCRVPFLLGEPLGNRYDIVPVGSSFEEDSNHCASVIMELEPQEPMPGLVDVTIKANAENGQIISGKLQSIAVGIEDMFLKAAVPPDVKEYEVPEYYYDLFRALWEACGNSANTGRETFPLSGGKGAAAIHGTRSVKLLEVLLDSLIKNVEKYLASYIVSVIGDELVSIVRNNGIIKDVIWENDPEDFDHGVNALVPYSGNIPLQLPYFGDEGHTDNLLPISKRALGTFLILIFLPPRFHLLFQMEVGHSSTLVRIRTDHWPCLAYIDEYLESLFFT
;
A
#
# COMPACT_ATOMS: atom_id res chain seq x y z
N MET A 1 13.47 -106.20 -35.21
CA MET A 1 12.84 -105.68 -33.97
C MET A 1 13.83 -104.65 -33.47
N GLU A 2 13.61 -103.34 -33.59
CA GLU A 2 12.55 -102.54 -33.00
C GLU A 2 11.90 -101.55 -34.00
N LYS A 3 10.61 -101.28 -33.80
CA LYS A 3 9.84 -100.27 -34.53
C LYS A 3 10.16 -98.88 -33.94
N GLN A 4 10.75 -97.99 -34.74
CA GLN A 4 10.68 -96.55 -34.47
C GLN A 4 9.24 -96.08 -34.71
N GLN A 5 8.59 -95.63 -33.64
CA GLN A 5 7.30 -94.93 -33.69
C GLN A 5 7.45 -93.57 -34.39
N PRO A 6 6.45 -93.12 -35.16
CA PRO A 6 6.41 -91.76 -35.67
C PRO A 6 6.15 -90.78 -34.53
N MET A 7 6.96 -89.72 -34.41
CA MET A 7 6.70 -88.57 -33.56
C MET A 7 5.33 -87.97 -33.93
N LYS A 8 4.37 -88.04 -32.99
CA LYS A 8 3.10 -87.32 -33.07
C LYS A 8 3.41 -85.82 -33.10
N GLN A 9 2.96 -85.12 -34.16
CA GLN A 9 2.76 -83.67 -34.10
C GLN A 9 1.82 -83.38 -32.92
N GLN A 10 2.31 -82.66 -31.91
CA GLN A 10 1.45 -82.11 -30.86
C GLN A 10 0.51 -81.09 -31.52
N THR A 11 -0.77 -81.40 -31.56
CA THR A 11 -1.82 -80.46 -31.98
C THR A 11 -1.91 -79.34 -30.94
N LEU A 12 -1.54 -78.12 -31.33
CA LEU A 12 -1.76 -76.92 -30.51
C LEU A 12 -3.26 -76.80 -30.14
N PRO A 13 -3.60 -76.40 -28.90
CA PRO A 13 -5.00 -76.25 -28.48
C PRO A 13 -5.67 -75.13 -29.28
N SER A 14 -6.80 -75.41 -29.96
CA SER A 14 -7.53 -74.39 -30.72
C SER A 14 -8.56 -73.67 -29.84
N LEU A 15 -8.39 -72.36 -29.64
CA LEU A 15 -9.36 -71.51 -28.94
C LEU A 15 -10.61 -71.24 -29.80
N SER A 16 -11.77 -71.19 -29.16
CA SER A 16 -13.05 -70.82 -29.76
C SER A 16 -13.17 -69.29 -29.99
N PRO A 17 -14.03 -68.83 -30.91
CA PRO A 17 -14.27 -67.41 -31.14
C PRO A 17 -14.66 -66.62 -29.88
N SER A 18 -15.49 -67.21 -29.00
CA SER A 18 -15.92 -66.58 -27.74
C SER A 18 -14.78 -66.45 -26.72
N GLU A 19 -13.82 -67.39 -26.74
CA GLU A 19 -12.61 -67.28 -25.90
C GLU A 19 -11.70 -66.16 -26.42
N TRP A 20 -11.59 -65.98 -27.74
CA TRP A 20 -10.85 -64.85 -28.32
C TRP A 20 -11.47 -63.50 -27.99
N GLU A 21 -12.79 -63.37 -28.05
CA GLU A 21 -13.50 -62.15 -27.62
C GLU A 21 -13.24 -61.84 -26.14
N SER A 22 -13.25 -62.85 -25.26
CA SER A 22 -12.90 -62.68 -23.84
C SER A 22 -11.44 -62.27 -23.63
N ILE A 23 -10.51 -62.78 -24.45
CA ILE A 23 -9.10 -62.38 -24.41
C ILE A 23 -8.96 -60.92 -24.83
N PHE A 24 -9.62 -60.48 -25.91
CA PHE A 24 -9.57 -59.09 -26.36
C PHE A 24 -10.12 -58.13 -25.29
N ASP A 25 -11.25 -58.47 -24.66
CA ASP A 25 -11.84 -57.68 -23.58
C ASP A 25 -10.94 -57.62 -22.33
N ASP A 26 -10.33 -58.75 -21.94
CA ASP A 26 -9.47 -58.81 -20.76
C ASP A 26 -8.17 -58.00 -20.95
N PHE A 27 -7.57 -58.05 -22.15
CA PHE A 27 -6.39 -57.24 -22.49
C PHE A 27 -6.73 -55.76 -22.70
N GLY A 28 -7.89 -55.44 -23.30
CA GLY A 28 -8.38 -54.06 -23.47
C GLY A 28 -8.79 -53.38 -22.15
N SER A 29 -9.11 -54.14 -21.11
CA SER A 29 -9.50 -53.59 -19.79
C SER A 29 -8.34 -52.97 -18.98
N GLY A 30 -7.08 -53.19 -19.38
CA GLY A 30 -5.89 -52.71 -18.67
C GLY A 30 -5.60 -53.39 -17.31
N SER A 31 -6.45 -54.32 -16.84
CA SER A 31 -6.27 -54.98 -15.55
C SER A 31 -5.23 -56.12 -15.61
N ALA A 32 -4.11 -55.97 -14.89
CA ALA A 32 -3.07 -57.01 -14.80
C ALA A 32 -3.61 -58.36 -14.27
N SER A 33 -4.57 -58.32 -13.34
CA SER A 33 -5.20 -59.53 -12.77
C SER A 33 -6.06 -60.33 -13.76
N ARG A 34 -6.61 -59.67 -14.78
CA ARG A 34 -7.40 -60.32 -15.84
C ARG A 34 -6.47 -60.90 -16.91
N ARG A 35 -5.43 -60.15 -17.29
CA ARG A 35 -4.39 -60.61 -18.23
C ARG A 35 -3.65 -61.85 -17.75
N ALA A 36 -3.31 -61.91 -16.46
CA ALA A 36 -2.61 -63.05 -15.84
C ALA A 36 -3.33 -64.40 -16.02
N ARG A 37 -4.65 -64.40 -16.27
CA ARG A 37 -5.43 -65.62 -16.52
C ARG A 37 -5.00 -66.33 -17.80
N TRP A 38 -4.48 -65.60 -18.78
CA TRP A 38 -4.20 -66.10 -20.13
C TRP A 38 -2.71 -66.31 -20.41
N LEU A 39 -1.80 -65.75 -19.59
CA LEU A 39 -0.33 -65.78 -19.80
C LEU A 39 0.31 -67.17 -19.75
N HIS A 40 -0.40 -68.20 -19.29
CA HIS A 40 0.09 -69.59 -19.27
C HIS A 40 -0.03 -70.29 -20.63
N LEU A 41 -0.72 -69.68 -21.60
CA LEU A 41 -0.89 -70.18 -22.97
C LEU A 41 0.13 -69.52 -23.93
N PRO A 42 0.57 -70.21 -25.00
CA PRO A 42 1.40 -69.60 -26.04
C PRO A 42 0.55 -68.72 -26.96
N LEU A 43 0.11 -67.56 -26.44
CA LEU A 43 -0.90 -66.71 -27.07
C LEU A 43 -0.52 -66.23 -28.49
N ILE A 44 0.77 -66.00 -28.75
CA ILE A 44 1.26 -65.58 -30.07
C ILE A 44 1.10 -66.71 -31.09
N ASP A 45 1.59 -67.92 -30.79
CA ASP A 45 1.46 -69.07 -31.69
C ASP A 45 -0.01 -69.43 -31.94
N LEU A 46 -0.85 -69.31 -30.91
CA LEU A 46 -2.30 -69.52 -31.02
C LEU A 46 -2.97 -68.46 -31.90
N ALA A 47 -2.59 -67.18 -31.74
CA ALA A 47 -3.12 -66.08 -32.55
C ALA A 47 -2.70 -66.23 -34.02
N LEU A 48 -1.43 -66.55 -34.29
CA LEU A 48 -0.91 -66.76 -35.64
C LEU A 48 -1.53 -68.00 -36.31
N HIS A 49 -1.69 -69.08 -35.56
CA HIS A 49 -2.37 -70.27 -36.06
C HIS A 49 -3.84 -69.99 -36.39
N ALA A 50 -4.56 -69.27 -35.52
CA ALA A 50 -5.95 -68.85 -35.78
C ALA A 50 -6.05 -67.91 -36.99
N PHE A 51 -5.10 -66.98 -37.14
CA PHE A 51 -5.06 -66.02 -38.24
C PHE A 51 -4.85 -66.70 -39.60
N LEU A 52 -3.93 -67.66 -39.70
CA LEU A 52 -3.61 -68.39 -40.94
C LEU A 52 -4.70 -69.39 -41.36
N ARG A 53 -5.60 -69.79 -40.46
CA ARG A 53 -6.74 -70.65 -40.81
C ARG A 53 -7.70 -69.94 -41.77
N ARG A 54 -8.07 -70.64 -42.84
CA ARG A 54 -9.05 -70.15 -43.84
C ARG A 54 -10.47 -70.08 -43.29
N ASP A 55 -10.83 -71.00 -42.40
CA ASP A 55 -12.18 -71.12 -41.83
C ASP A 55 -12.43 -70.23 -40.60
N PHE A 56 -11.46 -69.40 -40.20
CA PHE A 56 -11.59 -68.51 -39.04
C PHE A 56 -12.36 -67.23 -39.41
N LEU A 57 -13.16 -66.71 -38.47
CA LEU A 57 -14.04 -65.56 -38.68
C LEU A 57 -13.25 -64.33 -39.14
N SER A 58 -13.63 -63.78 -40.30
CA SER A 58 -12.88 -62.70 -40.97
C SER A 58 -12.83 -61.38 -40.17
N HIS A 59 -13.85 -61.07 -39.38
CA HIS A 59 -13.90 -59.86 -38.55
C HIS A 59 -13.01 -59.92 -37.30
N LEU A 60 -12.61 -61.12 -36.85
CA LEU A 60 -11.71 -61.30 -35.71
C LEU A 60 -10.23 -61.21 -36.13
N LYS A 61 -9.90 -61.36 -37.41
CA LYS A 61 -8.50 -61.33 -37.90
C LYS A 61 -7.80 -59.97 -37.66
N PRO A 62 -8.41 -58.80 -37.88
CA PRO A 62 -7.82 -57.51 -37.50
C PRO A 62 -7.62 -57.38 -35.98
N LEU A 63 -8.55 -57.91 -35.18
CA LEU A 63 -8.47 -57.87 -33.71
C LEU A 63 -7.33 -58.76 -33.19
N LEU A 64 -7.07 -59.90 -33.83
CA LEU A 64 -5.90 -60.74 -33.53
C LEU A 64 -4.58 -59.99 -33.78
N LEU A 65 -4.49 -59.22 -34.87
CA LEU A 65 -3.28 -58.44 -35.17
C LEU A 65 -3.08 -57.28 -34.19
N LEU A 66 -4.16 -56.57 -33.82
CA LEU A 66 -4.11 -55.53 -32.79
C LEU A 66 -3.72 -56.11 -31.43
N PHE A 67 -4.26 -57.28 -31.08
CA PHE A 67 -3.89 -57.99 -29.86
C PHE A 67 -2.41 -58.41 -29.86
N ILE A 68 -1.88 -58.93 -30.97
CA ILE A 68 -0.45 -59.28 -31.08
C ILE A 68 0.41 -58.03 -30.86
N ASP A 69 0.02 -56.90 -31.46
CA ASP A 69 0.73 -55.63 -31.32
C ASP A 69 0.73 -55.14 -29.86
N ASP A 70 -0.45 -55.05 -29.23
CA ASP A 70 -0.61 -54.63 -27.84
C ASP A 70 0.10 -55.57 -26.85
N PHE A 71 0.08 -56.88 -27.12
CA PHE A 71 0.73 -57.88 -26.28
C PHE A 71 2.25 -57.75 -26.33
N LEU A 72 2.82 -57.55 -27.51
CA LEU A 72 4.27 -57.39 -27.70
C LEU A 72 4.78 -56.02 -27.24
N ALA A 73 3.97 -54.97 -27.34
CA ALA A 73 4.27 -53.67 -26.76
C ALA A 73 4.32 -53.71 -25.21
N SER A 74 3.58 -54.63 -24.58
CA SER A 74 3.57 -54.83 -23.12
C SER A 74 4.80 -55.61 -22.64
N ARG A 75 5.93 -54.90 -22.52
CA ARG A 75 7.27 -55.42 -22.16
C ARG A 75 7.36 -56.22 -20.85
N SER A 76 6.36 -56.14 -19.97
CA SER A 76 6.32 -56.89 -18.69
C SER A 76 5.84 -58.34 -18.85
N ASP A 77 5.00 -58.62 -19.84
CA ASP A 77 4.27 -59.89 -19.97
C ASP A 77 4.62 -60.64 -21.28
N ALA A 78 5.36 -59.99 -22.18
CA ALA A 78 5.70 -60.50 -23.50
C ALA A 78 6.87 -61.51 -23.46
N PRO A 79 6.87 -62.53 -24.34
CA PRO A 79 8.01 -63.42 -24.54
C PRO A 79 9.22 -62.67 -25.13
N PRO A 80 10.46 -63.19 -24.94
CA PRO A 80 11.66 -62.57 -25.49
C PRO A 80 11.61 -62.50 -27.02
N ALA A 81 12.24 -61.47 -27.60
CA ALA A 81 12.23 -61.19 -29.04
C ALA A 81 12.71 -62.38 -29.91
N SER A 82 13.65 -63.20 -29.40
CA SER A 82 14.16 -64.41 -30.07
C SER A 82 13.09 -65.47 -30.31
N ASP A 83 12.06 -65.50 -29.47
CA ASP A 83 11.04 -66.55 -29.48
C ASP A 83 9.76 -66.04 -30.14
N ALA A 84 9.46 -64.73 -30.01
CA ALA A 84 8.24 -64.10 -30.49
C ALA A 84 8.28 -63.70 -31.98
N LEU A 85 9.42 -63.18 -32.45
CA LEU A 85 9.54 -62.58 -33.78
C LEU A 85 9.69 -63.60 -34.93
N PRO A 86 10.49 -64.68 -34.82
CA PRO A 86 10.60 -65.66 -35.89
C PRO A 86 9.25 -66.29 -36.34
N PRO A 87 8.37 -66.76 -35.45
CA PRO A 87 7.08 -67.33 -35.87
C PRO A 87 6.17 -66.27 -36.51
N LEU A 88 6.24 -65.01 -36.06
CA LEU A 88 5.51 -63.89 -36.64
C LEU A 88 5.96 -63.61 -38.08
N PHE A 89 7.27 -63.57 -38.33
CA PHE A 89 7.84 -63.32 -39.65
C PHE A 89 7.64 -64.48 -40.61
N ASP A 90 7.71 -65.72 -40.12
CA ASP A 90 7.40 -66.91 -40.92
C ASP A 90 5.91 -66.99 -41.29
N ALA A 91 5.02 -66.61 -40.38
CA ALA A 91 3.60 -66.48 -40.67
C ALA A 91 3.33 -65.41 -41.75
N LEU A 92 3.98 -64.24 -41.65
CA LEU A 92 3.93 -63.18 -42.66
C LEU A 92 4.44 -63.69 -44.02
N ARG A 93 5.62 -64.32 -44.04
CA ARG A 93 6.23 -64.90 -45.25
C ARG A 93 5.33 -65.96 -45.88
N SER A 94 4.69 -66.82 -45.09
CA SER A 94 3.76 -67.86 -45.57
C SER A 94 2.53 -67.26 -46.26
N LEU A 95 2.03 -66.13 -45.75
CA LEU A 95 0.88 -65.42 -46.29
C LEU A 95 1.19 -64.79 -47.66
N PHE A 96 2.41 -64.29 -47.88
CA PHE A 96 2.86 -63.77 -49.17
C PHE A 96 3.35 -64.85 -50.16
N SER A 97 3.83 -66.00 -49.66
CA SER A 97 4.27 -67.13 -50.49
C SER A 97 3.12 -68.01 -50.99
N SER A 98 1.94 -67.94 -50.37
CA SER A 98 0.75 -68.66 -50.83
C SER A 98 0.28 -68.13 -52.20
N SER A 99 0.52 -68.95 -53.23
CA SER A 99 0.41 -68.61 -54.67
C SER A 99 -0.95 -68.01 -55.12
N PRO A 100 -0.95 -67.06 -56.09
CA PRO A 100 -2.13 -66.35 -56.62
C PRO A 100 -2.91 -67.16 -57.69
N SER A 101 -3.13 -68.46 -57.49
CA SER A 101 -3.79 -69.33 -58.49
C SER A 101 -5.31 -69.46 -58.32
N ALA A 102 -5.93 -68.68 -57.43
CA ALA A 102 -7.38 -68.64 -57.26
C ALA A 102 -7.94 -67.25 -57.64
N PRO A 103 -9.09 -67.19 -58.34
CA PRO A 103 -9.67 -65.95 -58.87
C PRO A 103 -10.23 -64.99 -57.79
N SER A 104 -9.98 -65.27 -56.50
CA SER A 104 -10.43 -64.46 -55.35
C SER A 104 -9.38 -63.46 -54.84
N ALA A 105 -8.22 -63.32 -55.50
CA ALA A 105 -7.19 -62.34 -55.15
C ALA A 105 -7.62 -60.86 -55.34
N ALA A 106 -8.87 -60.63 -55.74
CA ALA A 106 -9.48 -59.30 -55.91
C ALA A 106 -10.35 -58.87 -54.71
N ASP A 107 -10.36 -59.61 -53.58
CA ASP A 107 -11.07 -59.18 -52.39
C ASP A 107 -10.27 -58.09 -51.63
N PRO A 108 -10.74 -56.83 -51.59
CA PRO A 108 -10.02 -55.72 -50.97
C PRO A 108 -9.79 -55.91 -49.46
N SER A 109 -10.62 -56.72 -48.80
CA SER A 109 -10.48 -57.10 -47.39
C SER A 109 -9.22 -57.93 -47.12
N THR A 110 -8.82 -58.79 -48.07
CA THR A 110 -7.62 -59.62 -47.93
C THR A 110 -6.35 -58.79 -48.10
N ALA A 111 -6.34 -57.82 -49.01
CA ALA A 111 -5.20 -56.91 -49.20
C ALA A 111 -4.97 -56.02 -47.97
N ALA A 112 -6.04 -55.42 -47.42
CA ALA A 112 -5.95 -54.59 -46.21
C ALA A 112 -5.41 -55.37 -44.98
N LEU A 113 -5.76 -56.66 -44.86
CA LEU A 113 -5.23 -57.53 -43.80
C LEU A 113 -3.73 -57.81 -43.96
N ARG A 114 -3.22 -57.93 -45.20
CA ARG A 114 -1.78 -58.10 -45.46
C ARG A 114 -1.02 -56.83 -45.07
N ASP A 115 -1.57 -55.68 -45.41
CA ASP A 115 -0.98 -54.37 -45.09
C ASP A 115 -0.94 -54.15 -43.57
N GLN A 116 -2.04 -54.47 -42.87
CA GLN A 116 -2.08 -54.42 -41.41
C GLN A 116 -1.09 -55.38 -40.75
N PHE A 117 -0.92 -56.60 -41.28
CA PHE A 117 0.04 -57.56 -40.72
C PHE A 117 1.49 -57.09 -40.94
N MET A 118 1.84 -56.51 -42.09
CA MET A 118 3.16 -55.90 -42.27
C MET A 118 3.43 -54.82 -41.21
N ALA A 119 2.46 -53.93 -40.96
CA ALA A 119 2.58 -52.90 -39.93
C ALA A 119 2.72 -53.48 -38.52
N THR A 120 1.90 -54.47 -38.15
CA THR A 120 2.00 -55.17 -36.84
C THR A 120 3.34 -55.87 -36.68
N ALA A 121 3.87 -56.53 -37.72
CA ALA A 121 5.16 -57.20 -37.66
C ALA A 121 6.32 -56.22 -37.46
N VAL A 122 6.26 -55.05 -38.10
CA VAL A 122 7.25 -53.98 -37.90
C VAL A 122 7.13 -53.35 -36.53
N SER A 123 5.92 -53.00 -36.08
CA SER A 123 5.67 -52.47 -34.73
C SER A 123 6.17 -53.43 -33.64
N ALA A 124 5.88 -54.73 -33.79
CA ALA A 124 6.40 -55.78 -32.92
C ALA A 124 7.94 -55.82 -32.91
N ALA A 125 8.58 -55.72 -34.07
CA ALA A 125 10.04 -55.70 -34.17
C ALA A 125 10.66 -54.48 -33.46
N VAL A 126 10.09 -53.30 -33.69
CA VAL A 126 10.57 -52.02 -33.10
C VAL A 126 10.34 -51.96 -31.59
N SER A 127 9.24 -52.50 -31.09
CA SER A 127 8.91 -52.49 -29.65
C SER A 127 9.70 -53.53 -28.84
N THR A 128 10.11 -54.64 -29.45
CA THR A 128 10.78 -55.75 -28.75
C THR A 128 12.31 -55.73 -28.87
N ILE A 129 12.86 -55.08 -29.89
CA ILE A 129 14.32 -54.97 -30.09
C ILE A 129 14.79 -53.60 -29.60
N ASP A 130 15.72 -53.60 -28.64
CA ASP A 130 16.34 -52.36 -28.15
C ASP A 130 17.40 -51.81 -29.13
N ALA A 131 17.50 -50.48 -29.19
CA ALA A 131 18.63 -49.78 -29.81
C ALA A 131 19.67 -49.38 -28.73
N PRO A 132 21.00 -49.48 -28.99
CA PRO A 132 21.67 -49.82 -30.25
C PRO A 132 21.63 -51.32 -30.59
N LEU A 133 21.67 -51.62 -31.90
CA LEU A 133 21.43 -52.96 -32.44
C LEU A 133 22.69 -53.84 -32.37
N ASP A 134 22.61 -54.96 -31.63
CA ASP A 134 23.65 -56.00 -31.61
C ASP A 134 23.55 -56.93 -32.83
N ARG A 135 24.65 -57.63 -33.18
CA ARG A 135 24.68 -58.56 -34.33
C ARG A 135 23.63 -59.68 -34.26
N ALA A 136 23.35 -60.19 -33.06
CA ALA A 136 22.34 -61.22 -32.87
C ALA A 136 20.92 -60.68 -33.10
N SER A 137 20.64 -59.45 -32.64
CA SER A 137 19.35 -58.78 -32.82
C SER A 137 19.13 -58.33 -34.27
N ALA A 138 20.19 -57.93 -34.96
CA ALA A 138 20.12 -57.59 -36.39
C ALA A 138 19.75 -58.80 -37.26
N ALA A 139 20.30 -59.98 -36.96
CA ALA A 139 19.94 -61.22 -37.66
C ALA A 139 18.47 -61.61 -37.48
N LEU A 140 17.80 -61.16 -36.41
CA LEU A 140 16.35 -61.35 -36.23
C LEU A 140 15.52 -60.47 -37.19
N LEU A 141 16.05 -59.32 -37.63
CA LEU A 141 15.36 -58.40 -38.54
C LEU A 141 15.51 -58.78 -40.01
N ASP A 142 16.56 -59.53 -40.38
CA ASP A 142 16.84 -59.91 -41.77
C ASP A 142 15.62 -60.56 -42.48
N PRO A 143 14.91 -61.53 -41.88
CA PRO A 143 13.72 -62.13 -42.49
C PRO A 143 12.58 -61.14 -42.75
N LEU A 144 12.38 -60.18 -41.86
CA LEU A 144 11.33 -59.16 -42.00
C LEU A 144 11.69 -58.17 -43.11
N ALA A 145 12.92 -57.65 -43.09
CA ALA A 145 13.42 -56.75 -44.12
C ALA A 145 13.40 -57.42 -45.50
N GLU A 146 13.78 -58.70 -45.59
CA GLU A 146 13.73 -59.49 -46.83
C GLU A 146 12.31 -59.59 -47.39
N VAL A 147 11.31 -59.90 -46.56
CA VAL A 147 9.90 -59.99 -46.97
C VAL A 147 9.38 -58.64 -47.46
N LEU A 148 9.66 -57.56 -46.73
CA LEU A 148 9.23 -56.21 -47.11
C LEU A 148 9.90 -55.73 -48.41
N LEU A 149 11.20 -55.99 -48.57
CA LEU A 149 11.94 -55.68 -49.80
C LEU A 149 11.44 -56.51 -50.99
N ALA A 150 11.06 -57.77 -50.78
CA ALA A 150 10.47 -58.62 -51.82
C ALA A 150 9.10 -58.09 -52.29
N VAL A 151 8.29 -57.52 -51.40
CA VAL A 151 7.04 -56.83 -51.75
C VAL A 151 7.34 -55.51 -52.48
N ALA A 152 8.32 -54.74 -52.03
CA ALA A 152 8.71 -53.47 -52.65
C ALA A 152 9.39 -53.62 -54.03
N ASN A 153 10.02 -54.76 -54.33
CA ASN A 153 10.76 -54.99 -55.59
C ASN A 153 9.87 -55.32 -56.81
N ARG A 154 8.63 -54.82 -56.86
CA ARG A 154 7.69 -55.01 -57.97
C ARG A 154 7.13 -53.68 -58.49
N PRO A 155 7.97 -52.72 -58.91
CA PRO A 155 7.50 -51.39 -59.27
C PRO A 155 6.48 -51.43 -60.40
N ASN A 156 5.51 -50.52 -60.35
CA ASN A 156 4.43 -50.38 -61.35
C ASN A 156 3.46 -51.57 -61.50
N HIS A 157 3.52 -52.59 -60.64
CA HIS A 157 2.46 -53.59 -60.61
C HIS A 157 1.17 -52.98 -60.02
N GLY A 158 0.02 -53.18 -60.69
CA GLY A 158 -1.22 -52.48 -60.36
C GLY A 158 -1.95 -52.95 -59.07
N PRO A 159 -2.15 -54.27 -58.85
CA PRO A 159 -3.00 -54.77 -57.77
C PRO A 159 -2.36 -54.71 -56.38
N ASP A 160 -1.04 -54.71 -56.29
CA ASP A 160 -0.23 -54.65 -55.07
C ASP A 160 0.24 -53.23 -54.71
N ARG A 161 -0.20 -52.20 -55.45
CA ARG A 161 0.26 -50.80 -55.28
C ARG A 161 0.16 -50.29 -53.83
N GLN A 162 -0.89 -50.66 -53.09
CA GLN A 162 -1.06 -50.26 -51.68
C GLN A 162 -0.13 -51.06 -50.77
N SER A 163 -0.03 -52.36 -50.97
CA SER A 163 0.90 -53.22 -50.23
C SER A 163 2.37 -52.84 -50.46
N ARG A 164 2.75 -52.36 -51.65
CA ARG A 164 4.08 -51.80 -51.90
C ARG A 164 4.31 -50.52 -51.12
N ALA A 165 3.34 -49.59 -51.14
CA ALA A 165 3.43 -48.37 -50.35
C ALA A 165 3.58 -48.68 -48.85
N ALA A 166 2.73 -49.58 -48.33
CA ALA A 166 2.79 -50.05 -46.95
C ALA A 166 4.13 -50.74 -46.62
N ALA A 167 4.67 -51.57 -47.52
CA ALA A 167 5.98 -52.20 -47.34
C ALA A 167 7.11 -51.16 -47.30
N CYS A 168 7.08 -50.14 -48.15
CA CYS A 168 8.03 -49.03 -48.11
C CYS A 168 7.91 -48.19 -46.83
N ASP A 169 6.69 -47.94 -46.36
CA ASP A 169 6.46 -47.23 -45.09
C ASP A 169 6.95 -48.06 -43.89
N CYS A 170 6.75 -49.37 -43.90
CA CYS A 170 7.28 -50.32 -42.92
C CYS A 170 8.82 -50.35 -42.93
N LEU A 171 9.44 -50.42 -44.11
CA LEU A 171 10.90 -50.34 -44.25
C LEU A 171 11.45 -49.01 -43.75
N ARG A 172 10.72 -47.92 -43.98
CA ARG A 172 11.11 -46.59 -43.51
C ARG A 172 11.04 -46.52 -41.98
N GLU A 173 10.03 -47.12 -41.35
CA GLU A 173 9.94 -47.19 -39.89
C GLU A 173 11.08 -48.02 -39.28
N LEU A 174 11.47 -49.12 -39.93
CA LEU A 174 12.65 -49.89 -39.55
C LEU A 174 13.95 -49.08 -39.68
N GLU A 175 14.11 -48.31 -40.76
CA GLU A 175 15.26 -47.41 -40.93
C GLU A 175 15.30 -46.30 -39.87
N LEU A 176 14.15 -45.71 -39.54
CA LEU A 176 14.04 -44.68 -38.50
C LEU A 176 14.39 -45.23 -37.11
N SER A 177 14.00 -46.46 -36.81
CA SER A 177 14.25 -47.14 -35.53
C SER A 177 15.68 -47.69 -35.43
N PHE A 178 16.25 -48.13 -36.56
CA PHE A 178 17.58 -48.71 -36.67
C PHE A 178 18.37 -48.01 -37.82
N PRO A 179 18.97 -46.84 -37.57
CA PRO A 179 19.60 -46.04 -38.62
C PRO A 179 20.73 -46.78 -39.35
N CYS A 180 20.75 -46.67 -40.68
CA CYS A 180 21.65 -47.36 -41.62
C CYS A 180 21.35 -48.85 -41.87
N LEU A 181 20.16 -49.35 -41.53
CA LEU A 181 19.78 -50.75 -41.78
C LEU A 181 19.76 -51.08 -43.27
N LEU A 182 19.29 -50.14 -44.10
CA LEU A 182 19.15 -50.31 -45.54
C LEU A 182 20.31 -49.69 -46.34
N ALA A 183 21.45 -49.40 -45.70
CA ALA A 183 22.59 -48.73 -46.34
C ALA A 183 23.06 -49.43 -47.63
N ASP A 184 23.22 -50.76 -47.61
CA ASP A 184 23.64 -51.56 -48.77
C ASP A 184 22.53 -51.67 -49.85
N ALA A 185 21.27 -51.40 -49.50
CA ALA A 185 20.14 -51.41 -50.43
C ALA A 185 19.90 -50.05 -51.12
N THR A 186 20.65 -49.00 -50.76
CA THR A 186 20.45 -47.62 -51.25
C THR A 186 20.40 -47.52 -52.78
N GLY A 187 21.32 -48.19 -53.49
CA GLY A 187 21.35 -48.19 -54.96
C GLY A 187 20.11 -48.83 -55.61
N HIS A 188 19.56 -49.90 -54.99
CA HIS A 188 18.33 -50.54 -55.46
C HIS A 188 17.10 -49.69 -55.14
N LEU A 189 17.02 -49.11 -53.94
CA LEU A 189 15.93 -48.22 -53.55
C LEU A 189 15.87 -46.97 -54.43
N TRP A 190 17.03 -46.43 -54.81
CA TRP A 190 17.13 -45.36 -55.80
C TRP A 190 16.53 -45.74 -57.16
N ALA A 191 16.89 -46.91 -57.70
CA ALA A 191 16.35 -47.39 -58.96
C ALA A 191 14.82 -47.64 -58.89
N LEU A 192 14.34 -48.20 -57.76
CA LEU A 192 12.92 -48.44 -57.52
C LEU A 192 12.13 -47.12 -57.44
N ALA A 193 12.66 -46.11 -56.73
CA ALA A 193 12.05 -44.78 -56.64
C ALA A 193 11.96 -44.08 -58.01
N GLN A 194 12.95 -44.28 -58.89
CA GLN A 194 12.91 -43.77 -60.27
C GLN A 194 11.90 -44.52 -61.16
N ALA A 195 11.79 -45.82 -60.97
CA ALA A 195 10.94 -46.69 -61.76
C ALA A 195 9.45 -46.51 -61.43
N GLU A 196 9.10 -46.27 -60.17
CA GLU A 196 7.71 -46.21 -59.70
C GLU A 196 6.95 -44.97 -60.24
N ARG A 197 5.78 -45.22 -60.84
CA ARG A 197 4.91 -44.20 -61.46
C ARG A 197 3.52 -44.13 -60.84
N THR A 198 3.18 -45.02 -59.90
CA THR A 198 1.89 -44.99 -59.17
C THR A 198 1.95 -44.07 -57.94
N HIS A 199 0.83 -43.91 -57.23
CA HIS A 199 0.79 -43.16 -55.96
C HIS A 199 1.74 -43.72 -54.88
N ALA A 200 2.16 -44.98 -54.99
CA ALA A 200 3.16 -45.58 -54.11
C ALA A 200 4.52 -44.86 -54.18
N ALA A 201 4.79 -44.10 -55.26
CA ALA A 201 6.01 -43.31 -55.41
C ALA A 201 6.29 -42.40 -54.21
N GLN A 202 5.26 -41.90 -53.51
CA GLN A 202 5.45 -41.13 -52.27
C GLN A 202 6.22 -41.92 -51.22
N SER A 203 5.81 -43.16 -50.92
CA SER A 203 6.47 -44.00 -49.90
C SER A 203 7.89 -44.41 -50.32
N TYR A 204 8.13 -44.66 -51.61
CA TYR A 204 9.50 -44.89 -52.12
C TYR A 204 10.40 -43.67 -51.97
N LEU A 205 9.90 -42.47 -52.29
CA LEU A 205 10.67 -41.22 -52.18
C LEU A 205 11.01 -40.92 -50.71
N LEU A 206 10.06 -41.13 -49.79
CA LEU A 206 10.29 -40.91 -48.36
C LEU A 206 11.23 -41.95 -47.75
N LEU A 207 11.11 -43.23 -48.14
CA LEU A 207 12.04 -44.28 -47.75
C LEU A 207 13.47 -43.95 -48.22
N LEU A 208 13.63 -43.63 -49.51
CA LEU A 208 14.92 -43.23 -50.07
C LEU A 208 15.49 -42.01 -49.33
N ALA A 209 14.68 -40.99 -49.05
CA ALA A 209 15.13 -39.80 -48.34
C ALA A 209 15.60 -40.12 -46.91
N ALA A 210 14.89 -41.00 -46.19
CA ALA A 210 15.26 -41.42 -44.84
C ALA A 210 16.61 -42.17 -44.82
N VAL A 211 16.80 -43.14 -45.73
CA VAL A 211 18.06 -43.89 -45.86
C VAL A 211 19.23 -42.95 -46.19
N ILE A 212 19.03 -42.00 -47.11
CA ILE A 212 20.06 -41.02 -47.48
C ILE A 212 20.38 -40.08 -46.30
N ARG A 213 19.39 -39.68 -45.50
CA ARG A 213 19.61 -38.89 -44.29
C ARG A 213 20.53 -39.62 -43.33
N ASP A 214 20.22 -40.87 -43.02
CA ASP A 214 20.98 -41.61 -42.01
C ASP A 214 22.40 -41.93 -42.48
N LEU A 215 22.58 -42.14 -43.78
CA LEU A 215 23.90 -42.25 -44.39
C LEU A 215 24.70 -40.94 -44.33
N VAL A 216 24.06 -39.79 -44.58
CA VAL A 216 24.72 -38.46 -44.52
C VAL A 216 25.08 -38.07 -43.09
N LEU A 217 24.25 -38.44 -42.12
CA LEU A 217 24.51 -38.20 -40.69
C LEU A 217 25.66 -39.06 -40.13
N ARG A 218 26.17 -40.03 -40.89
CA ARG A 218 27.40 -40.80 -40.61
C ARG A 218 28.49 -40.54 -41.67
N PRO A 219 29.24 -39.43 -41.56
CA PRO A 219 30.18 -39.00 -42.59
C PRO A 219 31.27 -40.03 -42.93
N GLY A 220 31.68 -40.85 -41.95
CA GLY A 220 32.70 -41.89 -42.15
C GLY A 220 32.30 -42.98 -43.15
N LEU A 221 31.00 -43.21 -43.38
CA LEU A 221 30.51 -44.11 -44.43
C LEU A 221 30.68 -43.52 -45.83
N LEU A 222 30.60 -42.19 -45.93
CA LEU A 222 30.80 -41.44 -47.18
C LEU A 222 32.28 -41.33 -47.56
N SER A 223 33.20 -41.51 -46.62
CA SER A 223 34.66 -41.46 -46.84
C SER A 223 35.21 -42.64 -47.65
N SER A 224 34.44 -43.72 -47.77
CA SER A 224 34.83 -44.86 -48.59
C SER A 224 34.91 -44.51 -50.09
N PRO A 225 35.86 -45.08 -50.86
CA PRO A 225 35.93 -44.85 -52.31
C PRO A 225 34.88 -45.66 -53.09
N SER A 226 34.13 -46.55 -52.44
CA SER A 226 33.03 -47.30 -53.02
C SER A 226 31.79 -46.42 -53.22
N SER A 227 31.16 -46.58 -54.38
CA SER A 227 29.88 -45.93 -54.72
C SER A 227 28.77 -46.37 -53.77
N ILE A 228 28.05 -45.41 -53.22
CA ILE A 228 26.87 -45.60 -52.35
C ILE A 228 25.69 -46.15 -53.16
N LEU A 229 25.63 -45.80 -54.45
CA LEU A 229 24.58 -46.25 -55.36
C LEU A 229 24.91 -47.59 -56.03
N SER A 230 25.88 -48.33 -55.49
CA SER A 230 26.23 -49.67 -55.95
C SER A 230 25.06 -50.64 -55.78
N THR A 231 24.82 -51.47 -56.78
CA THR A 231 23.81 -52.54 -56.78
C THR A 231 24.44 -53.93 -56.77
N VAL A 232 25.73 -54.02 -56.41
CA VAL A 232 26.51 -55.27 -56.41
C VAL A 232 26.00 -56.27 -55.37
N VAL A 233 25.52 -55.77 -54.22
CA VAL A 233 24.85 -56.61 -53.21
C VAL A 233 23.41 -56.89 -53.67
N PRO A 234 22.95 -58.15 -53.69
CA PRO A 234 21.58 -58.47 -54.08
C PRO A 234 20.59 -57.92 -53.04
N LEU A 235 19.41 -57.48 -53.51
CA LEU A 235 18.34 -56.97 -52.64
C LEU A 235 17.70 -58.07 -51.77
N VAL A 236 17.67 -59.31 -52.29
CA VAL A 236 17.15 -60.51 -51.64
C VAL A 236 18.07 -61.68 -52.05
N PRO A 237 18.64 -62.46 -51.11
CA PRO A 237 18.45 -62.41 -49.67
C PRO A 237 19.09 -61.16 -49.03
N PHE A 238 18.42 -60.61 -48.02
CA PHE A 238 18.88 -59.43 -47.29
C PHE A 238 19.77 -59.85 -46.12
N ASN A 239 20.85 -59.10 -45.87
CA ASN A 239 21.66 -59.22 -44.66
C ASN A 239 21.96 -57.81 -44.14
N ALA A 240 21.84 -57.61 -42.83
CA ALA A 240 22.13 -56.34 -42.19
C ALA A 240 23.58 -55.88 -42.47
N PRO A 241 23.81 -54.62 -42.88
CA PRO A 241 25.12 -54.15 -43.31
C PRO A 241 26.09 -53.98 -42.14
N SER A 242 27.38 -54.22 -42.39
CA SER A 242 28.42 -54.18 -41.35
C SER A 242 28.64 -52.79 -40.74
N CYS A 243 28.23 -51.73 -41.46
CA CYS A 243 28.24 -50.34 -41.01
C CYS A 243 27.25 -50.02 -39.88
N LEU A 244 26.31 -50.91 -39.58
CA LEU A 244 25.43 -50.78 -38.41
C LEU A 244 26.18 -50.92 -37.09
N PHE A 245 27.24 -51.74 -37.07
CA PHE A 245 27.94 -52.13 -35.85
C PHE A 245 29.20 -51.30 -35.57
N SER A 246 29.51 -50.30 -36.41
CA SER A 246 30.64 -49.39 -36.22
C SER A 246 30.27 -48.25 -35.26
N ASP A 247 31.22 -47.88 -34.39
CA ASP A 247 31.02 -46.85 -33.37
C ASP A 247 30.93 -45.43 -34.01
N PRO A 248 29.80 -44.70 -33.86
CA PRO A 248 29.62 -43.37 -34.43
C PRO A 248 30.61 -42.32 -33.91
N ALA A 249 31.29 -42.56 -32.78
CA ALA A 249 32.33 -41.66 -32.27
C ALA A 249 33.60 -41.64 -33.13
N THR A 250 33.87 -42.72 -33.88
CA THR A 250 35.08 -42.86 -34.70
C THR A 250 35.00 -42.15 -36.07
N ASP A 251 33.83 -41.63 -36.43
CA ASP A 251 33.52 -41.09 -37.76
C ASP A 251 33.52 -39.55 -37.85
N ARG A 252 33.73 -38.82 -36.74
CA ARG A 252 33.63 -37.35 -36.74
C ARG A 252 34.77 -36.62 -37.47
N ASP A 253 35.91 -37.27 -37.68
CA ASP A 253 37.12 -36.66 -38.25
C ASP A 253 37.42 -37.07 -39.71
N ARG A 254 36.53 -37.84 -40.37
CA ARG A 254 36.75 -38.35 -41.73
C ARG A 254 35.98 -37.54 -42.78
N GLU A 255 36.69 -37.03 -43.79
CA GLU A 255 36.07 -36.28 -44.89
C GLU A 255 35.33 -37.21 -45.87
N PRO A 256 34.17 -36.80 -46.42
CA PRO A 256 33.43 -37.57 -47.41
C PRO A 256 34.18 -37.61 -48.75
N SER A 257 34.06 -38.72 -49.50
CA SER A 257 34.70 -38.85 -50.81
C SER A 257 33.97 -38.01 -51.89
N ASP A 258 34.72 -37.44 -52.83
CA ASP A 258 34.18 -36.62 -53.94
C ASP A 258 33.21 -37.39 -54.86
N VAL A 259 33.34 -38.71 -54.93
CA VAL A 259 32.44 -39.58 -55.70
C VAL A 259 31.09 -39.65 -55.01
N ASN A 260 31.10 -39.94 -53.71
CA ASN A 260 29.89 -40.08 -52.90
C ASN A 260 29.15 -38.74 -52.74
N LEU A 261 29.89 -37.63 -52.60
CA LEU A 261 29.29 -36.30 -52.57
C LEU A 261 28.57 -35.95 -53.89
N ARG A 262 29.11 -36.37 -55.04
CA ARG A 262 28.46 -36.18 -56.35
C ARG A 262 27.23 -37.07 -56.49
N GLU A 263 27.27 -38.30 -56.00
CA GLU A 263 26.11 -39.21 -56.01
C GLU A 263 24.98 -38.69 -55.14
N ILE A 264 25.26 -38.25 -53.91
CA ILE A 264 24.27 -37.63 -53.02
C ILE A 264 23.65 -36.41 -53.67
N LYS A 265 24.43 -35.53 -54.31
CA LYS A 265 23.90 -34.37 -55.06
C LYS A 265 22.92 -34.79 -56.17
N ARG A 266 23.18 -35.89 -56.88
CA ARG A 266 22.24 -36.41 -57.90
C ARG A 266 20.95 -36.91 -57.28
N VAL A 267 21.04 -37.63 -56.15
CA VAL A 267 19.88 -38.13 -55.42
C VAL A 267 19.02 -36.98 -54.88
N LEU A 268 19.67 -35.97 -54.28
CA LEU A 268 19.00 -34.76 -53.81
C LEU A 268 18.30 -34.00 -54.94
N ALA A 269 18.95 -33.83 -56.09
CA ALA A 269 18.33 -33.17 -57.24
C ALA A 269 17.04 -33.88 -57.69
N PHE A 270 17.04 -35.21 -57.75
CA PHE A 270 15.82 -35.98 -58.06
C PHE A 270 14.73 -35.85 -57.00
N LEU A 271 15.09 -35.90 -55.71
CA LEU A 271 14.12 -35.71 -54.62
C LEU A 271 13.49 -34.31 -54.69
N TRP A 272 14.25 -33.29 -55.10
CA TRP A 272 13.75 -31.92 -55.27
C TRP A 272 12.82 -31.73 -56.46
N GLU A 273 12.97 -32.52 -57.52
CA GLU A 273 12.13 -32.40 -58.74
C GLU A 273 10.74 -33.05 -58.60
N ARG A 274 10.51 -33.85 -57.55
CA ARG A 274 9.28 -34.67 -57.38
C ARG A 274 8.25 -34.23 -56.32
N PRO A 275 8.26 -33.02 -55.73
CA PRO A 275 7.33 -32.69 -54.65
C PRO A 275 5.85 -32.62 -55.10
N GLN A 276 5.60 -32.47 -56.40
CA GLN A 276 4.24 -32.43 -56.98
C GLN A 276 3.48 -33.77 -56.82
N VAL A 277 4.19 -34.88 -56.59
CA VAL A 277 3.61 -36.22 -56.43
C VAL A 277 3.27 -36.51 -54.96
N LEU A 278 3.66 -35.62 -54.03
CA LEU A 278 3.52 -35.81 -52.59
C LEU A 278 2.26 -35.13 -52.05
N THR A 279 1.65 -35.77 -51.06
CA THR A 279 0.64 -35.13 -50.21
C THR A 279 1.28 -34.04 -49.35
N PRO A 280 0.53 -33.02 -48.87
CA PRO A 280 1.08 -31.97 -48.03
C PRO A 280 1.84 -32.46 -46.78
N ALA A 281 1.37 -33.53 -46.15
CA ALA A 281 2.04 -34.15 -45.00
C ALA A 281 3.37 -34.79 -45.40
N ALA A 282 3.39 -35.53 -46.51
CA ALA A 282 4.61 -36.11 -47.06
C ALA A 282 5.60 -35.04 -47.55
N THR A 283 5.13 -33.93 -48.12
CA THR A 283 6.00 -32.80 -48.46
C THR A 283 6.67 -32.23 -47.22
N MET A 284 5.94 -32.10 -46.10
CA MET A 284 6.52 -31.62 -44.85
C MET A 284 7.57 -32.59 -44.30
N GLU A 285 7.26 -33.88 -44.30
CA GLU A 285 8.20 -34.90 -43.87
C GLU A 285 9.46 -34.92 -44.76
N LEU A 286 9.29 -34.94 -46.08
CA LEU A 286 10.41 -34.91 -47.03
C LEU A 286 11.27 -33.65 -46.81
N VAL A 287 10.66 -32.48 -46.68
CA VAL A 287 11.42 -31.25 -46.46
C VAL A 287 12.14 -31.28 -45.11
N SER A 288 11.53 -31.82 -44.06
CA SER A 288 12.20 -32.01 -42.77
C SER A 288 13.45 -32.89 -42.90
N ILE A 289 13.33 -34.01 -43.62
CA ILE A 289 14.46 -34.92 -43.90
C ILE A 289 15.54 -34.19 -44.72
N LEU A 290 15.14 -33.45 -45.77
CA LEU A 290 16.05 -32.67 -46.60
C LEU A 290 16.74 -31.54 -45.84
N THR A 291 16.07 -30.91 -44.87
CA THR A 291 16.67 -29.91 -43.97
C THR A 291 17.75 -30.53 -43.11
N SER A 292 17.52 -31.73 -42.55
CA SER A 292 18.55 -32.47 -41.81
C SER A 292 19.75 -32.82 -42.68
N ILE A 293 19.51 -33.30 -43.91
CA ILE A 293 20.59 -33.59 -44.87
C ILE A 293 21.36 -32.31 -45.24
N ALA A 294 20.65 -31.23 -45.55
CA ALA A 294 21.25 -29.97 -45.94
C ALA A 294 22.09 -29.34 -44.82
N GLY A 295 21.65 -29.42 -43.57
CA GLY A 295 22.42 -28.95 -42.42
C GLY A 295 23.70 -29.77 -42.19
N ALA A 296 23.64 -31.09 -42.37
CA ALA A 296 24.83 -31.95 -42.29
C ALA A 296 25.81 -31.70 -43.45
N LEU A 297 25.32 -31.35 -44.65
CA LEU A 297 26.14 -31.06 -45.82
C LEU A 297 26.60 -29.60 -45.92
N GLU A 298 26.08 -28.69 -45.09
CA GLU A 298 26.32 -27.24 -45.21
C GLU A 298 27.80 -26.86 -45.14
N GLN A 299 28.58 -27.59 -44.32
CA GLN A 299 30.03 -27.41 -44.19
C GLN A 299 30.79 -27.75 -45.48
N HIS A 300 30.27 -28.67 -46.29
CA HIS A 300 30.91 -29.15 -47.52
C HIS A 300 30.28 -28.56 -48.79
N VAL A 301 29.01 -28.16 -48.74
CA VAL A 301 28.24 -27.62 -49.86
C VAL A 301 27.35 -26.47 -49.38
N PRO A 302 27.87 -25.22 -49.32
CA PRO A 302 27.14 -24.09 -48.75
C PRO A 302 25.92 -23.62 -49.58
N THR A 303 25.75 -24.12 -50.81
CA THR A 303 24.64 -23.73 -51.71
C THR A 303 23.35 -24.54 -51.53
N VAL A 304 23.37 -25.62 -50.73
CA VAL A 304 22.22 -26.54 -50.60
C VAL A 304 21.00 -25.85 -49.97
N GLY A 305 21.19 -25.04 -48.93
CA GLY A 305 20.11 -24.28 -48.29
C GLY A 305 19.43 -23.28 -49.24
N ALA A 306 20.21 -22.62 -50.12
CA ALA A 306 19.67 -21.72 -51.12
C ALA A 306 18.85 -22.44 -52.20
N LEU A 307 19.24 -23.66 -52.58
CA LEU A 307 18.50 -24.49 -53.54
C LEU A 307 17.15 -24.96 -52.95
N LEU A 308 17.13 -25.35 -51.67
CA LEU A 308 15.88 -25.67 -50.97
C LEU A 308 14.92 -24.48 -50.95
N LYS A 309 15.44 -23.25 -50.72
CA LYS A 309 14.61 -22.04 -50.84
C LYS A 309 14.00 -21.91 -52.24
N VAL A 310 14.80 -22.02 -53.30
CA VAL A 310 14.31 -21.83 -54.68
C VAL A 310 13.18 -22.79 -55.00
N GLN A 311 13.29 -24.06 -54.57
CA GLN A 311 12.28 -25.08 -54.85
C GLN A 311 11.02 -24.93 -54.01
N PHE A 312 11.14 -24.62 -52.71
CA PHE A 312 10.02 -24.72 -51.77
C PHE A 312 9.44 -23.38 -51.32
N SER A 313 10.09 -22.24 -51.57
CA SER A 313 9.61 -20.92 -51.13
C SER A 313 8.20 -20.58 -51.66
N GLY A 314 7.86 -21.06 -52.87
CA GLY A 314 6.53 -20.88 -53.47
C GLY A 314 5.39 -21.49 -52.65
N LEU A 315 5.66 -22.46 -51.78
CA LEU A 315 4.65 -23.12 -50.95
C LEU A 315 3.99 -22.16 -49.94
N ILE A 316 4.61 -21.01 -49.63
CA ILE A 316 4.03 -20.00 -48.74
C ILE A 316 2.74 -19.39 -49.31
N TYR A 317 2.57 -19.42 -50.64
CA TYR A 317 1.37 -18.93 -51.32
C TYR A 317 0.24 -19.96 -51.40
N SER A 318 0.45 -21.16 -50.86
CA SER A 318 -0.63 -22.15 -50.74
C SER A 318 -1.69 -21.73 -49.71
N TYR A 319 -2.83 -22.41 -49.75
CA TYR A 319 -3.90 -22.29 -48.75
C TYR A 319 -3.92 -23.46 -47.74
N HIS A 320 -2.94 -24.36 -47.81
CA HIS A 320 -2.78 -25.45 -46.86
C HIS A 320 -1.80 -25.05 -45.75
N PRO A 321 -2.22 -25.07 -44.46
CA PRO A 321 -1.37 -24.66 -43.35
C PRO A 321 -0.05 -25.43 -43.28
N ILE A 322 -0.08 -26.73 -43.57
CA ILE A 322 1.11 -27.59 -43.54
C ILE A 322 2.18 -27.09 -44.52
N LEU A 323 1.78 -26.75 -45.76
CA LEU A 323 2.72 -26.28 -46.79
C LEU A 323 3.29 -24.89 -46.47
N CYS A 324 2.49 -23.99 -45.88
CA CYS A 324 3.03 -22.73 -45.35
C CYS A 324 4.02 -22.97 -44.20
N HIS A 325 3.73 -23.93 -43.31
CA HIS A 325 4.61 -24.29 -42.21
C HIS A 325 5.93 -24.87 -42.70
N VAL A 326 5.96 -25.62 -43.81
CA VAL A 326 7.19 -26.09 -44.46
C VAL A 326 8.15 -24.96 -44.79
N VAL A 327 7.64 -23.84 -45.33
CA VAL A 327 8.49 -22.67 -45.62
C VAL A 327 9.02 -22.04 -44.34
N LEU A 328 8.23 -22.01 -43.27
CA LEU A 328 8.66 -21.49 -41.97
C LEU A 328 9.69 -22.39 -41.29
N MET A 329 9.57 -23.72 -41.47
CA MET A 329 10.58 -24.69 -41.04
C MET A 329 11.90 -24.45 -41.78
N LEU A 330 11.86 -24.30 -43.11
CA LEU A 330 13.05 -23.95 -43.91
C LEU A 330 13.66 -22.62 -43.50
N TYR A 331 12.82 -21.60 -43.26
CA TYR A 331 13.26 -20.32 -42.73
C TYR A 331 13.96 -20.46 -41.37
N SER A 332 13.43 -21.30 -40.47
CA SER A 332 14.03 -21.52 -39.15
C SER A 332 15.37 -22.25 -39.21
N GLY A 333 15.54 -23.18 -40.16
CA GLY A 333 16.79 -23.92 -40.36
C GLY A 333 17.86 -23.11 -41.09
N PHE A 334 17.48 -22.33 -42.11
CA PHE A 334 18.41 -21.59 -42.96
C PHE A 334 18.01 -20.10 -43.09
N PRO A 335 18.04 -19.33 -42.00
CA PRO A 335 17.51 -17.97 -42.01
C PRO A 335 18.29 -17.04 -42.96
N ASP A 336 19.59 -17.26 -43.12
CA ASP A 336 20.45 -16.43 -43.97
C ASP A 336 20.05 -16.52 -45.46
N ALA A 337 19.53 -17.67 -45.89
CA ALA A 337 19.03 -17.89 -47.24
C ALA A 337 17.77 -17.06 -47.57
N PHE A 338 16.97 -16.73 -46.56
CA PHE A 338 15.69 -16.01 -46.68
C PHE A 338 15.77 -14.54 -46.24
N SER A 339 16.98 -14.00 -46.08
CA SER A 339 17.19 -12.64 -45.59
C SER A 339 16.66 -11.54 -46.53
N GLY A 340 16.26 -10.40 -45.97
CA GLY A 340 15.91 -9.20 -46.73
C GLY A 340 14.47 -9.15 -47.23
N GLU A 341 14.24 -9.32 -48.53
CA GLU A 341 12.90 -9.18 -49.15
C GLU A 341 12.03 -10.44 -48.95
N ASP A 342 12.64 -11.63 -48.88
CA ASP A 342 11.92 -12.89 -48.70
C ASP A 342 11.24 -12.95 -47.32
N GLU A 343 11.93 -12.54 -46.25
CA GLU A 343 11.34 -12.32 -44.92
C GLU A 343 10.12 -11.40 -44.94
N ARG A 344 10.18 -10.29 -45.71
CA ARG A 344 9.05 -9.36 -45.85
C ARG A 344 7.89 -10.00 -46.59
N ASN A 345 8.17 -10.79 -47.62
CA ASN A 345 7.14 -11.50 -48.38
C ASN A 345 6.46 -12.58 -47.54
N ILE A 346 7.21 -13.31 -46.71
CA ILE A 346 6.65 -14.27 -45.74
C ILE A 346 5.75 -13.52 -44.75
N ALA A 347 6.24 -12.44 -44.13
CA ALA A 347 5.45 -11.64 -43.19
C ALA A 347 4.17 -11.07 -43.83
N ARG A 348 4.28 -10.53 -45.05
CA ARG A 348 3.14 -10.00 -45.82
C ARG A 348 2.12 -11.09 -46.12
N ARG A 349 2.57 -12.28 -46.52
CA ARG A 349 1.68 -13.42 -46.80
C ARG A 349 0.95 -13.90 -45.54
N LEU A 350 1.64 -14.03 -44.41
CA LEU A 350 1.01 -14.37 -43.13
C LEU A 350 -0.02 -13.31 -42.69
N ALA A 351 0.28 -12.03 -42.87
CA ALA A 351 -0.65 -10.94 -42.59
C ALA A 351 -1.90 -10.99 -43.48
N LEU A 352 -1.74 -11.30 -44.78
CA LEU A 352 -2.86 -11.49 -45.71
C LEU A 352 -3.74 -12.67 -45.31
N LEU A 353 -3.15 -13.81 -44.94
CA LEU A 353 -3.88 -14.99 -44.46
C LEU A 353 -4.73 -14.68 -43.22
N ALA A 354 -4.20 -13.89 -42.27
CA ALA A 354 -4.95 -13.45 -41.10
C ALA A 354 -6.15 -12.53 -41.45
N ARG A 355 -6.07 -11.81 -42.58
CA ARG A 355 -7.11 -10.88 -43.06
C ARG A 355 -8.22 -11.58 -43.86
N GLU A 356 -7.89 -12.62 -44.62
CA GLU A 356 -8.83 -13.31 -45.51
C GLU A 356 -9.96 -14.01 -44.74
N ALA A 357 -11.19 -13.51 -44.88
CA ALA A 357 -12.35 -14.04 -44.15
C ALA A 357 -12.77 -15.46 -44.56
N HIS A 358 -12.46 -15.87 -45.79
CA HIS A 358 -12.80 -17.20 -46.31
C HIS A 358 -11.89 -18.32 -45.79
N GLN A 359 -10.77 -17.97 -45.15
CA GLN A 359 -9.85 -18.95 -44.58
C GLN A 359 -10.40 -19.51 -43.27
N PRO A 360 -10.16 -20.81 -42.96
CA PRO A 360 -10.53 -21.39 -41.67
C PRO A 360 -9.94 -20.60 -40.51
N LEU A 361 -10.71 -20.37 -39.45
CA LEU A 361 -10.29 -19.61 -38.27
C LEU A 361 -8.95 -20.11 -37.69
N VAL A 362 -8.77 -21.43 -37.62
CA VAL A 362 -7.54 -22.06 -37.12
C VAL A 362 -6.33 -21.60 -37.93
N PHE A 363 -6.44 -21.51 -39.25
CA PHE A 363 -5.33 -21.09 -40.10
C PHE A 363 -5.01 -19.60 -39.93
N ARG A 364 -6.05 -18.76 -39.82
CA ARG A 364 -5.90 -17.31 -39.57
C ARG A 364 -5.22 -17.02 -38.24
N LEU A 365 -5.58 -17.78 -37.19
CA LEU A 365 -4.94 -17.71 -35.87
C LEU A 365 -3.50 -18.21 -35.92
N LEU A 366 -3.26 -19.31 -36.62
CA LEU A 366 -1.93 -19.91 -36.78
C LEU A 366 -0.97 -18.97 -37.52
N ALA A 367 -1.45 -18.27 -38.55
CA ALA A 367 -0.68 -17.24 -39.25
C ALA A 367 -0.21 -16.11 -38.33
N LEU A 368 -1.10 -15.63 -37.43
CA LEU A 368 -0.72 -14.65 -36.40
C LEU A 368 0.22 -15.24 -35.36
N HIS A 369 0.02 -16.50 -34.97
CA HIS A 369 0.91 -17.18 -34.04
C HIS A 369 2.33 -17.31 -34.59
N TRP A 370 2.48 -17.71 -35.85
CA TRP A 370 3.79 -17.77 -36.52
C TRP A 370 4.44 -16.39 -36.66
N LEU A 371 3.65 -15.37 -37.02
CA LEU A 371 4.16 -14.01 -37.18
C LEU A 371 4.66 -13.42 -35.85
N LEU A 372 3.90 -13.58 -34.77
CA LEU A 372 4.23 -13.04 -33.44
C LEU A 372 5.21 -13.91 -32.65
N GLY A 373 5.23 -15.22 -32.90
CA GLY A 373 6.09 -16.18 -32.22
C GLY A 373 7.53 -16.21 -32.75
N SER A 374 7.79 -15.69 -33.95
CA SER A 374 9.13 -15.67 -34.52
C SER A 374 9.89 -14.40 -34.11
N PRO A 375 11.03 -14.50 -33.41
CA PRO A 375 11.79 -13.34 -32.95
C PRO A 375 12.41 -12.55 -34.11
N ARG A 376 12.62 -13.15 -35.28
CA ARG A 376 13.21 -12.47 -36.45
C ARG A 376 12.15 -11.81 -37.36
N LEU A 377 11.05 -12.51 -37.66
CA LEU A 377 9.92 -11.89 -38.39
C LEU A 377 9.24 -10.80 -37.54
N GLY A 378 9.12 -11.03 -36.24
CA GLY A 378 8.52 -10.13 -35.25
C GLY A 378 9.33 -8.86 -34.97
N LYS A 379 10.67 -8.89 -35.09
CA LYS A 379 11.58 -7.77 -34.78
C LYS A 379 12.15 -7.08 -36.02
N GLY A 380 11.64 -7.40 -37.21
CA GLY A 380 11.99 -6.74 -38.47
C GLY A 380 11.62 -5.25 -38.45
N LYS A 381 12.60 -4.41 -38.10
CA LYS A 381 12.52 -2.98 -37.74
C LYS A 381 11.72 -2.03 -38.66
N HIS A 382 11.43 -2.41 -39.90
CA HIS A 382 10.66 -1.59 -40.85
C HIS A 382 9.58 -2.36 -41.62
N SER A 383 9.51 -3.69 -41.50
CA SER A 383 8.63 -4.52 -42.35
C SER A 383 7.21 -4.61 -41.79
N LEU A 384 7.04 -4.76 -40.47
CA LEU A 384 5.73 -4.99 -39.86
C LEU A 384 4.85 -3.75 -39.72
N ALA A 385 5.45 -2.56 -39.54
CA ALA A 385 4.70 -1.31 -39.46
C ALA A 385 3.88 -1.04 -40.73
N SER A 386 4.40 -1.43 -41.90
CA SER A 386 3.68 -1.35 -43.18
C SER A 386 2.47 -2.30 -43.26
N LEU A 387 2.48 -3.37 -42.46
CA LEU A 387 1.42 -4.39 -42.43
C LEU A 387 0.34 -4.09 -41.38
N ALA A 388 0.55 -3.07 -40.53
CA ALA A 388 -0.37 -2.68 -39.48
C ALA A 388 -1.84 -2.52 -39.93
N PRO A 389 -2.14 -1.91 -41.10
CA PRO A 389 -3.52 -1.80 -41.58
C PRO A 389 -4.23 -3.15 -41.78
N GLY A 390 -3.48 -4.22 -42.03
CA GLY A 390 -4.02 -5.58 -42.20
C GLY A 390 -4.44 -6.25 -40.89
N PHE A 391 -3.98 -5.74 -39.74
CA PHE A 391 -4.28 -6.28 -38.42
C PHE A 391 -5.43 -5.57 -37.71
N TYR A 392 -6.05 -4.55 -38.30
CA TYR A 392 -7.28 -4.01 -37.72
C TYR A 392 -8.39 -5.07 -37.74
N PRO A 393 -9.06 -5.32 -36.60
CA PRO A 393 -10.17 -6.27 -36.54
C PRO A 393 -11.29 -5.90 -37.52
N ALA A 394 -11.75 -6.87 -38.31
CA ALA A 394 -12.89 -6.70 -39.19
C ALA A 394 -14.21 -7.05 -38.47
N VAL A 395 -15.34 -6.58 -39.01
CA VAL A 395 -16.68 -6.83 -38.42
C VAL A 395 -16.97 -8.33 -38.27
N PHE A 396 -16.62 -9.13 -39.28
CA PHE A 396 -16.82 -10.58 -39.33
C PHE A 396 -15.74 -11.40 -38.59
N ASP A 397 -14.75 -10.76 -37.96
CA ASP A 397 -13.76 -11.51 -37.20
C ASP A 397 -14.36 -12.02 -35.88
N PRO A 398 -14.17 -13.31 -35.53
CA PRO A 398 -14.54 -13.80 -34.22
C PRO A 398 -13.67 -13.18 -33.14
N LEU A 399 -14.16 -13.12 -31.90
CA LEU A 399 -13.50 -12.45 -30.78
C LEU A 399 -12.06 -12.92 -30.54
N THR A 400 -11.80 -14.22 -30.69
CA THR A 400 -10.45 -14.81 -30.55
C THR A 400 -9.47 -14.23 -31.57
N LEU A 401 -9.92 -14.01 -32.80
CA LEU A 401 -9.11 -13.42 -33.86
C LEU A 401 -8.95 -11.91 -33.66
N LYS A 402 -10.01 -11.19 -33.24
CA LYS A 402 -9.93 -9.77 -32.88
C LYS A 402 -8.86 -9.54 -31.80
N ALA A 403 -8.89 -10.34 -30.73
CA ALA A 403 -7.90 -10.27 -29.65
C ALA A 403 -6.46 -10.49 -30.15
N LYS A 404 -6.22 -11.52 -30.98
CA LYS A 404 -4.87 -11.80 -31.51
C LYS A 404 -4.38 -10.76 -32.51
N LYS A 405 -5.28 -10.17 -33.29
CA LYS A 405 -4.99 -9.05 -34.20
C LYS A 405 -4.58 -7.78 -33.43
N LEU A 406 -5.27 -7.48 -32.33
CA LEU A 406 -4.92 -6.37 -31.45
C LEU A 406 -3.61 -6.62 -30.69
N ASP A 407 -3.36 -7.88 -30.28
CA ASP A 407 -2.06 -8.29 -29.74
C ASP A 407 -0.94 -8.00 -30.77
N ALA A 408 -1.17 -8.26 -32.07
CA ALA A 408 -0.21 -7.96 -33.12
C ALA A 408 0.04 -6.45 -33.29
N LEU A 409 -1.02 -5.63 -33.24
CA LEU A 409 -0.89 -4.16 -33.28
C LEU A 409 -0.09 -3.63 -32.08
N ALA A 410 -0.32 -4.19 -30.89
CA ALA A 410 0.47 -3.85 -29.70
C ALA A 410 1.95 -4.21 -29.91
N CYS A 411 2.27 -5.42 -30.40
CA CYS A 411 3.65 -5.82 -30.70
C CYS A 411 4.34 -4.92 -31.75
N ILE A 412 3.59 -4.43 -32.76
CA ILE A 412 4.10 -3.47 -33.74
C ILE A 412 4.42 -2.13 -33.08
N ALA A 413 3.56 -1.65 -32.16
CA ALA A 413 3.81 -0.43 -31.40
C ALA A 413 5.10 -0.53 -30.56
N VAL A 414 5.33 -1.65 -29.87
CA VAL A 414 6.59 -1.89 -29.12
C VAL A 414 7.81 -1.84 -30.04
N SER A 415 7.72 -2.48 -31.21
CA SER A 415 8.84 -2.55 -32.16
C SER A 415 9.19 -1.19 -32.78
N LEU A 416 8.23 -0.28 -32.86
CA LEU A 416 8.44 1.10 -33.32
C LEU A 416 9.12 1.96 -32.23
N ASP A 417 8.89 1.63 -30.96
CA ASP A 417 9.41 2.33 -29.78
C ASP A 417 10.86 1.93 -29.45
N ASP A 418 11.20 0.63 -29.55
CA ASP A 418 12.59 0.13 -29.44
C ASP A 418 13.55 0.78 -30.47
N LEU A 419 12.99 1.40 -31.52
CA LEU A 419 13.71 2.14 -32.55
C LEU A 419 14.07 3.59 -32.15
N GLU A 420 13.64 4.07 -30.98
CA GLU A 420 13.96 5.39 -30.43
C GLU A 420 15.46 5.52 -30.06
N MET A 421 16.18 4.39 -29.89
CA MET A 421 17.59 4.40 -29.47
C MET A 421 18.61 4.86 -30.54
N LYS A 422 18.23 5.24 -31.77
CA LYS A 422 19.22 5.51 -32.85
C LYS A 422 19.05 6.77 -33.73
N LYS A 423 17.95 7.54 -33.71
CA LYS A 423 17.83 8.76 -34.58
C LYS A 423 16.93 9.86 -34.00
N LYS A 424 17.54 10.96 -33.52
CA LYS A 424 16.95 12.16 -32.86
C LYS A 424 16.18 13.14 -33.79
N GLY A 425 15.42 12.66 -34.78
CA GLY A 425 14.71 13.57 -35.72
C GLY A 425 13.36 13.07 -36.25
N GLU A 426 13.10 11.76 -36.18
CA GLU A 426 11.86 11.12 -36.66
C GLU A 426 10.94 10.68 -35.50
N GLU A 427 11.06 11.30 -34.33
CA GLU A 427 10.38 10.87 -33.10
C GLU A 427 8.89 11.25 -33.11
N GLU A 428 8.56 12.48 -33.49
CA GLU A 428 7.19 13.01 -33.46
C GLU A 428 6.26 12.31 -34.47
N GLY A 429 6.77 11.95 -35.64
CA GLY A 429 6.02 11.19 -36.65
C GLY A 429 5.71 9.76 -36.22
N ARG A 430 6.63 9.11 -35.49
CA ARG A 430 6.45 7.74 -34.99
C ARG A 430 5.49 7.66 -33.80
N ARG A 431 5.55 8.61 -32.87
CA ARG A 431 4.56 8.71 -31.77
C ARG A 431 3.14 8.92 -32.29
N LYS A 432 2.97 9.74 -33.33
CA LYS A 432 1.67 9.91 -34.03
C LYS A 432 1.17 8.62 -34.67
N LEU A 433 2.07 7.81 -35.25
CA LEU A 433 1.71 6.51 -35.80
C LEU A 433 1.28 5.52 -34.72
N ILE A 434 2.04 5.38 -33.63
CA ILE A 434 1.67 4.50 -32.49
C ILE A 434 0.31 4.90 -31.92
N MET A 435 0.08 6.21 -31.78
CA MET A 435 -1.19 6.75 -31.30
C MET A 435 -2.35 6.41 -32.23
N LYS A 436 -2.14 6.52 -33.54
CA LYS A 436 -3.14 6.15 -34.55
C LYS A 436 -3.44 4.64 -34.53
N LEU A 437 -2.42 3.80 -34.36
CA LEU A 437 -2.60 2.34 -34.21
C LEU A 437 -3.49 2.00 -33.02
N PHE A 438 -3.24 2.68 -31.89
CA PHE A 438 -4.00 2.52 -30.66
C PHE A 438 -5.46 2.99 -30.82
N GLN A 439 -5.67 4.21 -31.30
CA GLN A 439 -7.01 4.79 -31.48
C GLN A 439 -7.86 3.98 -32.48
N ASP A 440 -7.32 3.71 -33.67
CA ASP A 440 -8.03 2.97 -34.70
C ASP A 440 -8.32 1.52 -34.24
N GLY A 441 -7.38 0.90 -33.50
CA GLY A 441 -7.55 -0.44 -32.95
C GLY A 441 -8.69 -0.51 -31.92
N LEU A 442 -8.82 0.50 -31.06
CA LEU A 442 -9.93 0.60 -30.12
C LEU A 442 -11.26 0.91 -30.83
N VAL A 443 -11.26 1.70 -31.90
CA VAL A 443 -12.46 1.96 -32.72
C VAL A 443 -13.03 0.67 -33.31
N CYS A 444 -12.17 -0.27 -33.71
CA CYS A 444 -12.60 -1.57 -34.21
C CYS A 444 -13.31 -2.46 -33.17
N ILE A 445 -13.15 -2.17 -31.87
CA ILE A 445 -13.81 -2.89 -30.75
C ILE A 445 -14.98 -2.08 -30.18
N SER A 446 -14.91 -0.75 -30.27
CA SER A 446 -15.89 0.17 -29.69
C SER A 446 -17.22 0.24 -30.45
N ALA A 447 -17.32 -0.40 -31.63
CA ALA A 447 -18.57 -0.55 -32.38
C ALA A 447 -19.69 -1.25 -31.58
N TYR A 448 -19.34 -1.99 -30.52
CA TYR A 448 -20.27 -2.54 -29.55
C TYR A 448 -20.28 -1.62 -28.33
N LYS A 449 -21.25 -0.69 -28.27
CA LYS A 449 -21.46 0.21 -27.13
C LYS A 449 -21.25 -0.56 -25.82
N TRP A 450 -20.20 -0.16 -25.10
CA TRP A 450 -19.52 -0.93 -24.05
C TRP A 450 -20.44 -1.88 -23.29
N LEU A 451 -20.26 -3.16 -23.58
CA LEU A 451 -21.05 -4.24 -23.01
C LEU A 451 -20.76 -4.38 -21.50
N PRO A 452 -21.62 -5.06 -20.74
CA PRO A 452 -21.47 -5.25 -19.30
C PRO A 452 -20.07 -5.78 -18.90
N PRO A 453 -19.66 -5.62 -17.63
CA PRO A 453 -18.31 -5.98 -17.18
C PRO A 453 -17.95 -7.47 -17.38
N TRP A 454 -18.94 -8.36 -17.44
CA TRP A 454 -18.75 -9.79 -17.70
C TRP A 454 -18.65 -10.15 -19.20
N SER A 455 -18.72 -9.17 -20.11
CA SER A 455 -18.60 -9.42 -21.54
C SER A 455 -17.15 -9.67 -21.96
N SER A 456 -16.97 -10.64 -22.83
CA SER A 456 -15.67 -10.96 -23.44
C SER A 456 -15.08 -9.80 -24.23
N GLU A 457 -15.92 -8.98 -24.85
CA GLU A 457 -15.59 -7.82 -25.66
C GLU A 457 -14.94 -6.73 -24.82
N THR A 458 -15.56 -6.37 -23.68
CA THR A 458 -15.00 -5.42 -22.72
C THR A 458 -13.69 -5.95 -22.14
N SER A 459 -13.62 -7.26 -21.83
CA SER A 459 -12.38 -7.89 -21.39
C SER A 459 -11.24 -7.79 -22.42
N ILE A 460 -11.55 -8.01 -23.71
CA ILE A 460 -10.58 -7.86 -24.81
C ILE A 460 -10.13 -6.40 -24.93
N ALA A 461 -11.03 -5.43 -24.87
CA ALA A 461 -10.67 -4.02 -24.93
C ALA A 461 -9.71 -3.62 -23.80
N PHE A 462 -10.03 -3.95 -22.55
CA PHE A 462 -9.16 -3.65 -21.40
C PHE A 462 -7.84 -4.44 -21.42
N ARG A 463 -7.85 -5.67 -21.95
CA ARG A 463 -6.60 -6.40 -22.24
C ARG A 463 -5.75 -5.69 -23.29
N THR A 464 -6.36 -5.13 -24.33
CA THR A 464 -5.65 -4.34 -25.34
C THR A 464 -5.07 -3.07 -24.72
N LEU A 465 -5.83 -2.31 -23.93
CA LEU A 465 -5.33 -1.16 -23.17
C LEU A 465 -4.09 -1.54 -22.35
N HIS A 466 -4.19 -2.63 -21.59
CA HIS A 466 -3.10 -3.15 -20.76
C HIS A 466 -1.87 -3.53 -21.59
N LYS A 467 -2.04 -4.23 -22.72
CA LYS A 467 -0.92 -4.65 -23.57
C LYS A 467 -0.25 -3.50 -24.31
N PHE A 468 -0.98 -2.44 -24.68
CA PHE A 468 -0.37 -1.25 -25.26
C PHE A 468 0.44 -0.48 -24.21
N LEU A 469 -0.03 -0.40 -22.96
CA LEU A 469 0.73 0.23 -21.87
C LEU A 469 1.97 -0.56 -21.47
N ILE A 470 1.83 -1.86 -21.18
CA ILE A 470 2.94 -2.70 -20.71
C ILE A 470 3.86 -3.11 -21.86
N GLY A 471 3.35 -3.26 -23.08
CA GLY A 471 4.17 -3.61 -24.23
C GLY A 471 5.27 -2.58 -24.48
N VAL A 472 4.95 -1.29 -24.32
CA VAL A 472 5.91 -0.18 -24.48
C VAL A 472 6.90 -0.11 -23.31
N ALA A 473 6.52 -0.58 -22.12
CA ALA A 473 7.40 -0.72 -20.96
C ALA A 473 7.49 -2.18 -20.46
N PRO A 474 8.18 -3.07 -21.22
CA PRO A 474 8.30 -4.47 -20.85
C PRO A 474 9.16 -4.65 -19.60
N HIS A 475 8.92 -5.73 -18.85
CA HIS A 475 9.84 -6.19 -17.82
C HIS A 475 11.19 -6.51 -18.47
N ARG A 476 12.22 -5.72 -18.18
CA ARG A 476 13.59 -6.09 -18.49
C ARG A 476 14.17 -6.75 -17.24
N ASP A 477 14.69 -7.97 -17.39
CA ASP A 477 15.30 -8.77 -16.32
C ASP A 477 16.62 -8.17 -15.79
N ASP A 478 17.14 -7.12 -16.42
CA ASP A 478 18.36 -6.45 -15.99
C ASP A 478 18.05 -5.34 -14.98
N CYS A 479 18.04 -5.75 -13.70
CA CYS A 479 17.99 -4.87 -12.53
C CYS A 479 19.08 -3.79 -12.55
N LEU A 480 18.69 -2.53 -12.29
CA LEU A 480 19.32 -1.53 -11.38
C LEU A 480 19.13 -0.08 -11.81
N GLU A 481 18.42 0.20 -12.90
CA GLU A 481 18.13 1.58 -13.30
C GLU A 481 16.63 1.76 -13.55
N GLU A 482 15.99 2.59 -12.72
CA GLU A 482 14.66 3.18 -12.94
C GLU A 482 14.68 4.07 -14.20
N PHE A 483 14.84 3.48 -15.38
CA PHE A 483 14.83 4.21 -16.64
C PHE A 483 13.67 3.78 -17.52
N GLY A 484 12.87 4.78 -17.93
CA GLY A 484 11.84 4.68 -18.97
C GLY A 484 10.40 4.98 -18.50
N LEU A 485 10.12 4.97 -17.19
CA LEU A 485 8.76 5.21 -16.74
C LEU A 485 8.36 6.68 -16.78
N GLY A 486 9.27 7.61 -16.48
CA GLY A 486 9.01 9.05 -16.61
C GLY A 486 8.61 9.47 -18.02
N SER A 487 9.26 8.91 -19.06
CA SER A 487 8.88 9.16 -20.46
C SER A 487 7.54 8.55 -20.86
N LEU A 488 7.12 7.45 -20.24
CA LEU A 488 5.81 6.82 -20.50
C LEU A 488 4.67 7.56 -19.76
N VAL A 489 4.94 8.02 -18.54
CA VAL A 489 4.06 8.92 -17.78
C VAL A 489 3.75 10.19 -18.57
N ASP A 490 4.78 10.76 -19.20
CA ASP A 490 4.65 11.95 -20.06
C ASP A 490 4.14 11.61 -21.47
N SER A 491 3.87 10.33 -21.77
CA SER A 491 3.43 9.91 -23.09
C SER A 491 2.01 10.34 -23.40
N THR A 492 1.78 10.68 -24.67
CA THR A 492 0.45 11.01 -25.20
C THR A 492 -0.50 9.80 -25.17
N ILE A 493 0.02 8.57 -25.17
CA ILE A 493 -0.77 7.34 -25.06
C ILE A 493 -1.35 7.22 -23.66
N PHE A 494 -0.54 7.45 -22.63
CA PHE A 494 -0.99 7.38 -21.24
C PHE A 494 -2.00 8.50 -20.93
N SER A 495 -1.73 9.74 -21.36
CA SER A 495 -2.67 10.86 -21.13
C SER A 495 -4.02 10.69 -21.85
N THR A 496 -4.01 10.10 -23.06
CA THR A 496 -5.27 9.78 -23.75
C THR A 496 -6.00 8.59 -23.14
N LEU A 497 -5.29 7.58 -22.64
CA LEU A 497 -5.88 6.49 -21.87
C LEU A 497 -6.50 6.99 -20.57
N GLN A 498 -5.81 7.86 -19.82
CA GLN A 498 -6.35 8.50 -18.62
C GLN A 498 -7.65 9.25 -18.94
N SER A 499 -7.64 10.09 -19.96
CA SER A 499 -8.81 10.86 -20.39
C SER A 499 -9.97 9.95 -20.83
N MET A 500 -9.66 8.87 -21.54
CA MET A 500 -10.63 7.87 -21.98
C MET A 500 -11.26 7.13 -20.79
N LEU A 501 -10.46 6.67 -19.82
CA LEU A 501 -10.97 5.97 -18.64
C LEU A 501 -11.85 6.87 -17.77
N VAL A 502 -11.48 8.15 -17.60
CA VAL A 502 -12.35 9.15 -16.93
C VAL A 502 -13.67 9.31 -17.68
N ASN A 503 -13.64 9.45 -19.01
CA ASN A 503 -14.84 9.57 -19.82
C ASN A 503 -15.71 8.30 -19.78
N PHE A 504 -15.11 7.11 -19.77
CA PHE A 504 -15.82 5.84 -19.63
C PHE A 504 -16.48 5.69 -18.27
N ALA A 505 -15.78 6.07 -17.19
CA ALA A 505 -16.34 6.07 -15.85
C ALA A 505 -17.54 7.04 -15.74
N LEU A 506 -17.51 8.18 -16.44
CA LEU A 506 -18.63 9.14 -16.45
C LEU A 506 -19.81 8.68 -17.32
N GLN A 507 -19.55 8.12 -18.51
CA GLN A 507 -20.60 7.73 -19.47
C GLN A 507 -21.22 6.36 -19.19
N HIS A 508 -20.43 5.40 -18.66
CA HIS A 508 -20.81 3.99 -18.52
C HIS A 508 -20.45 3.44 -17.14
N ARG A 509 -21.38 3.58 -16.18
CA ARG A 509 -21.19 3.16 -14.77
C ARG A 509 -20.85 1.68 -14.60
N GLY A 510 -21.38 0.81 -15.47
CA GLY A 510 -21.10 -0.63 -15.42
C GLY A 510 -19.63 -0.99 -15.65
N LEU A 511 -18.83 -0.08 -16.21
CA LEU A 511 -17.39 -0.28 -16.42
C LEU A 511 -16.54 0.08 -15.21
N VAL A 512 -17.08 0.77 -14.20
CA VAL A 512 -16.32 1.22 -13.05
C VAL A 512 -15.61 0.08 -12.31
N PRO A 513 -16.24 -1.09 -12.06
CA PRO A 513 -15.53 -2.24 -11.51
C PRO A 513 -14.40 -2.75 -12.41
N VAL A 514 -14.57 -2.71 -13.73
CA VAL A 514 -13.53 -3.13 -14.69
C VAL A 514 -12.33 -2.18 -14.64
N ILE A 515 -12.60 -0.88 -14.56
CA ILE A 515 -11.56 0.16 -14.40
C ILE A 515 -10.80 -0.07 -13.08
N ALA A 516 -11.50 -0.36 -11.98
CA ALA A 516 -10.85 -0.71 -10.71
C ALA A 516 -9.95 -1.95 -10.87
N THR A 517 -10.46 -3.06 -11.45
CA THR A 517 -9.64 -4.27 -11.67
C THR A 517 -8.46 -4.04 -12.61
N PHE A 518 -8.56 -3.08 -13.53
CA PHE A 518 -7.48 -2.69 -14.42
C PHE A 518 -6.38 -1.95 -13.65
N VAL A 519 -6.76 -1.02 -12.77
CA VAL A 519 -5.82 -0.35 -11.86
C VAL A 519 -5.15 -1.37 -10.94
N ASP A 520 -5.89 -2.33 -10.39
CA ASP A 520 -5.36 -3.37 -9.48
C ASP A 520 -4.27 -4.21 -10.12
N ARG A 521 -4.39 -4.51 -11.42
CA ARG A 521 -3.37 -5.25 -12.17
C ARG A 521 -2.08 -4.44 -12.31
N LEU A 522 -2.18 -3.12 -12.44
CA LEU A 522 -1.01 -2.24 -12.50
C LEU A 522 -0.37 -2.11 -11.11
N LEU A 523 -1.17 -1.90 -10.06
CA LEU A 523 -0.70 -1.79 -8.68
C LEU A 523 -0.09 -3.09 -8.14
N GLY A 524 -0.64 -4.26 -8.53
CA GLY A 524 -0.12 -5.57 -8.14
C GLY A 524 1.24 -5.91 -8.75
N CYS A 525 1.73 -5.08 -9.68
CA CYS A 525 3.01 -5.27 -10.35
C CYS A 525 4.02 -4.20 -9.89
N LYS A 526 5.13 -4.62 -9.25
CA LYS A 526 6.15 -3.67 -8.76
C LYS A 526 6.71 -2.74 -9.83
N ALA A 527 6.83 -3.20 -11.07
CA ALA A 527 7.37 -2.40 -12.17
C ALA A 527 6.38 -1.36 -12.72
N HIS A 528 5.07 -1.59 -12.57
CA HIS A 528 4.01 -0.72 -13.11
C HIS A 528 3.18 -0.03 -12.03
N GLN A 529 3.55 -0.20 -10.76
CA GLN A 529 2.84 0.35 -9.60
C GLN A 529 2.64 1.86 -9.71
N THR A 530 3.69 2.58 -10.06
CA THR A 530 3.71 4.04 -10.27
C THR A 530 2.78 4.51 -11.41
N LEU A 531 2.58 3.72 -12.46
CA LEU A 531 1.55 4.02 -13.49
C LEU A 531 0.14 3.86 -12.92
N GLY A 532 -0.07 2.84 -12.08
CA GLY A 532 -1.32 2.63 -11.36
C GLY A 532 -1.64 3.78 -10.40
N GLU A 533 -0.63 4.24 -9.65
CA GLU A 533 -0.72 5.38 -8.73
C GLU A 533 -1.11 6.66 -9.46
N GLN A 534 -0.46 6.98 -10.58
CA GLN A 534 -0.80 8.18 -11.36
C GLN A 534 -2.17 8.10 -12.04
N LEU A 535 -2.59 6.91 -12.46
CA LEU A 535 -3.94 6.73 -12.98
C LEU A 535 -4.99 6.97 -11.88
N LEU A 536 -4.73 6.49 -10.65
CA LEU A 536 -5.57 6.80 -9.49
C LEU A 536 -5.58 8.29 -9.16
N GLN A 537 -4.43 8.96 -9.19
CA GLN A 537 -4.35 10.40 -8.98
C GLN A 537 -5.19 11.17 -10.00
N LYS A 538 -5.14 10.76 -11.28
CA LYS A 538 -5.94 11.43 -12.32
C LYS A 538 -7.45 11.21 -12.12
N LEU A 539 -7.85 10.03 -11.64
CA LEU A 539 -9.22 9.76 -11.25
C LEU A 539 -9.64 10.63 -10.06
N ASP A 540 -8.79 10.77 -9.03
CA ASP A 540 -9.04 11.67 -7.89
C ASP A 540 -9.28 13.12 -8.36
N GLU A 541 -8.39 13.66 -9.19
CA GLU A 541 -8.45 15.05 -9.67
C GLU A 541 -9.59 15.35 -10.66
N ASN A 542 -9.90 14.42 -11.58
CA ASN A 542 -10.75 14.74 -12.75
C ASN A 542 -12.08 13.99 -12.77
N LEU A 543 -12.19 12.86 -12.06
CA LEU A 543 -13.44 12.14 -11.93
C LEU A 543 -14.24 12.68 -10.74
N LEU A 544 -13.64 12.75 -9.55
CA LEU A 544 -14.37 13.08 -8.31
C LEU A 544 -15.12 14.42 -8.37
N PRO A 545 -14.54 15.54 -8.88
CA PRO A 545 -15.26 16.81 -8.92
C PRO A 545 -16.47 16.83 -9.86
N LYS A 546 -16.54 15.89 -10.82
CA LYS A 546 -17.58 15.82 -11.84
C LYS A 546 -18.73 14.87 -11.47
N LEU A 547 -18.64 14.17 -10.33
CA LEU A 547 -19.69 13.23 -9.88
C LEU A 547 -20.87 13.98 -9.25
N GLY A 548 -22.09 13.62 -9.67
CA GLY A 548 -23.34 14.11 -9.09
C GLY A 548 -23.66 13.46 -7.74
N MET A 549 -24.32 14.20 -6.84
CA MET A 549 -24.63 13.79 -5.45
C MET A 549 -25.93 12.96 -5.36
N ASP A 550 -25.99 11.87 -6.13
CA ASP A 550 -27.13 10.97 -6.22
C ASP A 550 -26.84 9.59 -5.60
N HIS A 551 -27.87 8.80 -5.33
CA HIS A 551 -27.77 7.40 -4.86
C HIS A 551 -26.93 6.49 -5.79
N GLN A 552 -26.68 6.98 -7.01
CA GLN A 552 -25.88 6.34 -8.05
C GLN A 552 -24.36 6.46 -7.79
N LEU A 553 -23.93 7.21 -6.78
CA LEU A 553 -22.53 7.28 -6.35
C LEU A 553 -21.99 5.92 -5.90
N THR A 554 -22.87 5.03 -5.44
CA THR A 554 -22.53 3.66 -4.99
C THR A 554 -21.80 2.82 -6.03
N SER A 555 -21.96 3.08 -7.33
CA SER A 555 -21.22 2.38 -8.38
C SER A 555 -19.74 2.74 -8.44
N TYR A 556 -19.32 3.86 -7.82
CA TYR A 556 -17.94 4.36 -7.84
C TYR A 556 -17.12 3.96 -6.61
N PHE A 557 -17.74 3.30 -5.63
CA PHE A 557 -17.09 2.89 -4.39
C PHE A 557 -15.87 1.98 -4.60
N PRO A 558 -15.83 1.06 -5.59
CA PRO A 558 -14.61 0.31 -5.87
C PRO A 558 -13.41 1.19 -6.20
N ILE A 559 -13.60 2.35 -6.86
CA ILE A 559 -12.51 3.30 -7.12
C ILE A 559 -12.15 4.04 -5.83
N PHE A 560 -13.14 4.43 -5.02
CA PHE A 560 -12.91 5.13 -3.75
C PHE A 560 -12.12 4.30 -2.75
N GLU A 561 -12.41 2.99 -2.69
CA GLU A 561 -11.64 2.04 -1.89
C GLU A 561 -10.17 2.01 -2.32
N ARG A 562 -9.88 2.02 -3.63
CA ARG A 562 -8.48 2.07 -4.13
C ARG A 562 -7.77 3.38 -3.84
N ILE A 563 -8.48 4.51 -3.92
CA ILE A 563 -7.92 5.81 -3.54
C ILE A 563 -7.61 5.83 -2.04
N ALA A 564 -8.47 5.24 -1.21
CA ALA A 564 -8.30 5.17 0.25
C ALA A 564 -7.27 4.12 0.71
N GLU A 565 -6.99 3.09 -0.09
CA GLU A 565 -5.90 2.12 0.12
C GLU A 565 -4.51 2.71 -0.15
N ASN A 566 -4.43 3.71 -1.03
CA ASN A 566 -3.18 4.22 -1.55
C ASN A 566 -2.59 5.30 -0.63
N ASP A 567 -1.42 5.07 -0.06
CA ASP A 567 -0.75 5.96 0.89
C ASP A 567 -0.13 7.22 0.25
N THR A 568 0.14 7.20 -1.06
CA THR A 568 0.77 8.29 -1.80
C THR A 568 -0.18 9.46 -2.11
N ILE A 569 -1.47 9.18 -2.34
CA ILE A 569 -2.45 10.19 -2.75
C ILE A 569 -3.12 10.77 -1.50
N PRO A 570 -3.09 12.10 -1.27
CA PRO A 570 -3.81 12.69 -0.13
C PRO A 570 -5.33 12.59 -0.37
N PRO A 571 -6.11 11.88 0.48
CA PRO A 571 -7.52 11.57 0.20
C PRO A 571 -8.47 12.75 0.45
N ARG A 572 -8.00 13.99 0.31
CA ARG A 572 -8.77 15.21 0.62
C ARG A 572 -9.99 15.35 -0.29
N GLY A 573 -9.80 15.19 -1.61
CA GLY A 573 -10.89 15.29 -2.59
C GLY A 573 -11.99 14.24 -2.34
N LEU A 574 -11.58 13.01 -2.03
CA LEU A 574 -12.50 11.94 -1.66
C LEU A 574 -13.24 12.24 -0.34
N LEU A 575 -12.57 12.73 0.70
CA LEU A 575 -13.21 13.08 1.97
C LEU A 575 -14.21 14.24 1.84
N GLU A 576 -13.89 15.25 1.02
CA GLU A 576 -14.82 16.34 0.70
C GLU A 576 -16.06 15.83 -0.05
N LEU A 577 -15.87 14.93 -1.01
CA LEU A 577 -16.98 14.28 -1.73
C LEU A 577 -17.85 13.44 -0.80
N LEU A 578 -17.24 12.58 0.03
CA LEU A 578 -17.96 11.75 1.01
C LEU A 578 -18.73 12.61 2.02
N SER A 579 -18.15 13.73 2.46
CA SER A 579 -18.82 14.69 3.35
C SER A 579 -20.06 15.28 2.69
N ARG A 580 -19.94 15.76 1.44
CA ARG A 580 -21.08 16.28 0.66
C ARG A 580 -22.14 15.21 0.41
N HIS A 581 -21.73 13.97 0.17
CA HIS A 581 -22.64 12.85 -0.05
C HIS A 581 -23.44 12.53 1.22
N ILE A 582 -22.77 12.46 2.37
CA ILE A 582 -23.44 12.21 3.66
C ILE A 582 -24.42 13.34 4.00
N VAL A 583 -24.06 14.61 3.77
CA VAL A 583 -24.98 15.75 3.96
C VAL A 583 -26.23 15.61 3.07
N SER A 584 -26.05 15.32 1.77
CA SER A 584 -27.16 15.07 0.83
C SER A 584 -28.06 13.91 1.26
N LEU A 585 -27.47 12.83 1.80
CA LEU A 585 -28.21 11.69 2.34
C LEU A 585 -29.03 12.07 3.57
N THR A 586 -28.49 12.91 4.47
CA THR A 586 -29.19 13.38 5.67
C THR A 586 -30.34 14.35 5.37
N GLU A 587 -30.22 15.18 4.33
CA GLU A 587 -31.26 16.15 3.95
C GLU A 587 -32.44 15.51 3.21
N LYS A 588 -32.22 14.43 2.45
CA LYS A 588 -33.24 13.81 1.57
C LYS A 588 -34.06 12.70 2.24
N HIS A 589 -34.16 12.66 3.57
CA HIS A 589 -34.84 11.56 4.27
C HIS A 589 -36.34 11.45 3.97
N GLY A 590 -36.71 10.39 3.25
CA GLY A 590 -38.09 9.89 3.11
C GLY A 590 -38.26 8.51 3.80
N PRO A 591 -39.51 8.12 4.15
CA PRO A 591 -39.79 6.91 4.92
C PRO A 591 -39.40 5.58 4.23
N ASP A 592 -39.20 5.57 2.90
CA ASP A 592 -38.98 4.35 2.12
C ASP A 592 -37.50 3.98 1.87
N PHE A 593 -36.53 4.82 2.29
CA PHE A 593 -35.12 4.68 1.91
C PHE A 593 -34.19 4.08 2.99
N GLY A 594 -34.71 3.67 4.15
CA GLY A 594 -33.93 3.29 5.33
C GLY A 594 -32.81 2.26 5.08
N LEU A 595 -33.09 1.18 4.35
CA LEU A 595 -32.09 0.14 4.03
C LEU A 595 -30.98 0.64 3.10
N THR A 596 -31.33 1.48 2.13
CA THR A 596 -30.34 2.06 1.20
C THR A 596 -29.44 3.07 1.90
N LEU A 597 -30.00 3.86 2.83
CA LEU A 597 -29.28 4.80 3.68
C LEU A 597 -28.27 4.07 4.58
N TRP A 598 -28.71 3.01 5.28
CA TRP A 598 -27.81 2.17 6.09
C TRP A 598 -26.66 1.60 5.24
N SER A 599 -26.98 0.98 4.09
CA SER A 599 -25.95 0.36 3.24
C SER A 599 -24.91 1.36 2.72
N GLN A 600 -25.33 2.60 2.42
CA GLN A 600 -24.41 3.65 1.97
C GLN A 600 -23.58 4.18 3.13
N GLY A 601 -24.19 4.45 4.29
CA GLY A 601 -23.49 4.87 5.50
C GLY A 601 -22.42 3.86 5.93
N THR A 602 -22.76 2.57 5.98
CA THR A 602 -21.84 1.49 6.32
C THR A 602 -20.66 1.40 5.35
N LYS A 603 -20.91 1.58 4.04
CA LYS A 603 -19.83 1.58 3.04
C LYS A 603 -18.93 2.81 3.14
N VAL A 604 -19.48 4.01 3.42
CA VAL A 604 -18.66 5.21 3.69
C VAL A 604 -17.79 4.99 4.93
N LEU A 605 -18.33 4.39 5.98
CA LEU A 605 -17.53 4.01 7.16
C LEU A 605 -16.47 2.96 6.84
N GLY A 606 -16.74 2.04 5.92
CA GLY A 606 -15.75 1.10 5.38
C GLY A 606 -14.57 1.83 4.73
N ILE A 607 -14.84 2.85 3.91
CA ILE A 607 -13.81 3.70 3.30
C ILE A 607 -13.04 4.49 4.38
N CYS A 608 -13.75 5.06 5.37
CA CYS A 608 -13.10 5.73 6.51
C CYS A 608 -12.16 4.78 7.28
N ARG A 609 -12.57 3.53 7.52
CA ARG A 609 -11.74 2.50 8.15
C ARG A 609 -10.50 2.17 7.31
N LEU A 610 -10.66 2.07 5.99
CA LEU A 610 -9.56 1.83 5.05
C LEU A 610 -8.53 2.97 5.12
N MET A 611 -9.00 4.22 5.19
CA MET A 611 -8.13 5.36 5.37
C MET A 611 -7.35 5.33 6.69
N LEU A 612 -8.00 4.94 7.80
CA LEU A 612 -7.35 4.76 9.11
C LEU A 612 -6.30 3.64 9.11
N LYS A 613 -6.43 2.67 8.20
CA LYS A 613 -5.55 1.51 8.07
C LYS A 613 -4.30 1.82 7.24
N HIS A 614 -4.46 2.56 6.14
CA HIS A 614 -3.38 2.77 5.16
C HIS A 614 -2.69 4.13 5.29
N HIS A 615 -3.39 5.20 5.65
CA HIS A 615 -2.77 6.53 5.79
C HIS A 615 -2.28 6.81 7.21
N TYR A 616 -1.31 7.73 7.31
CA TYR A 616 -0.89 8.32 8.58
C TYR A 616 -2.02 9.15 9.20
N SER A 617 -2.31 8.91 10.48
CA SER A 617 -3.38 9.59 11.20
C SER A 617 -3.25 11.11 11.16
N SER A 618 -2.03 11.66 11.18
CA SER A 618 -1.76 13.11 11.07
C SER A 618 -2.26 13.74 9.76
N ARG A 619 -2.12 13.05 8.62
CA ARG A 619 -2.56 13.54 7.30
C ARG A 619 -4.08 13.61 7.15
N VAL A 620 -4.79 12.67 7.77
CA VAL A 620 -6.26 12.52 7.61
C VAL A 620 -7.05 13.04 8.82
N PHE A 621 -6.39 13.40 9.92
CA PHE A 621 -7.03 13.71 11.20
C PHE A 621 -8.17 14.73 11.07
N LEU A 622 -7.88 15.91 10.50
CA LEU A 622 -8.83 17.01 10.47
C LEU A 622 -10.05 16.74 9.55
N PRO A 623 -9.88 16.34 8.27
CA PRO A 623 -11.05 16.10 7.41
C PRO A 623 -11.85 14.86 7.84
N LEU A 624 -11.18 13.80 8.31
CA LEU A 624 -11.84 12.56 8.73
C LEU A 624 -12.58 12.72 10.06
N SER A 625 -12.01 13.45 11.03
CA SER A 625 -12.69 13.73 12.31
C SER A 625 -13.96 14.55 12.11
N ARG A 626 -13.94 15.55 11.20
CA ARG A 626 -15.13 16.34 10.84
C ARG A 626 -16.22 15.47 10.22
N LEU A 627 -15.86 14.60 9.28
CA LEU A 627 -16.79 13.66 8.65
C LEU A 627 -17.41 12.71 9.68
N LEU A 628 -16.59 12.05 10.50
CA LEU A 628 -17.05 11.11 11.52
C LEU A 628 -17.90 11.80 12.58
N ALA A 629 -17.54 13.02 13.01
CA ALA A 629 -18.32 13.81 13.95
C ALA A 629 -19.69 14.20 13.37
N PHE A 630 -19.74 14.59 12.09
CA PHE A 630 -21.00 14.88 11.39
C PHE A 630 -21.89 13.63 11.35
N ILE A 631 -21.33 12.47 10.97
CA ILE A 631 -22.08 11.19 10.96
C ILE A 631 -22.61 10.89 12.37
N CYS A 632 -21.80 11.05 13.41
CA CYS A 632 -22.21 10.80 14.80
C CYS A 632 -23.42 11.64 15.25
N GLN A 633 -23.51 12.90 14.78
CA GLN A 633 -24.51 13.87 15.22
C GLN A 633 -25.80 13.80 14.39
N PHE A 634 -25.69 13.67 13.06
CA PHE A 634 -26.79 13.94 12.14
C PHE A 634 -27.27 12.73 11.34
N PHE A 635 -26.56 11.60 11.33
CA PHE A 635 -26.99 10.44 10.54
C PHE A 635 -28.21 9.75 11.18
N PRO A 636 -29.21 9.30 10.40
CA PRO A 636 -30.49 8.80 10.95
C PRO A 636 -30.33 7.44 11.65
N ASP A 637 -29.50 6.57 11.09
CA ASP A 637 -29.30 5.21 11.56
C ASP A 637 -28.42 5.18 12.82
N LEU A 638 -28.79 4.33 13.78
CA LEU A 638 -28.07 4.22 15.06
C LEU A 638 -26.76 3.43 14.94
N GLU A 639 -26.73 2.35 14.15
CA GLU A 639 -25.54 1.50 14.00
C GLU A 639 -24.40 2.25 13.30
N VAL A 640 -24.74 3.01 12.25
CA VAL A 640 -23.78 3.86 11.54
C VAL A 640 -23.25 4.95 12.48
N ARG A 641 -24.10 5.56 13.32
CA ARG A 641 -23.67 6.55 14.32
C ARG A 641 -22.71 5.98 15.36
N ASP A 642 -23.03 4.82 15.90
CA ASP A 642 -22.21 4.18 16.93
C ASP A 642 -20.87 3.72 16.37
N SER A 643 -20.87 3.16 15.15
CA SER A 643 -19.65 2.79 14.43
C SER A 643 -18.78 4.02 14.12
N ALA A 644 -19.36 5.13 13.67
CA ALA A 644 -18.66 6.38 13.48
C ALA A 644 -18.05 6.91 14.77
N ARG A 645 -18.75 6.77 15.91
CA ARG A 645 -18.26 7.17 17.23
C ARG A 645 -17.07 6.33 17.65
N ILE A 646 -17.09 5.01 17.40
CA ILE A 646 -15.96 4.12 17.68
C ILE A 646 -14.74 4.53 16.84
N TYR A 647 -14.90 4.74 15.52
CA TYR A 647 -13.81 5.20 14.67
C TYR A 647 -13.26 6.57 15.08
N LEU A 648 -14.13 7.50 15.47
CA LEU A 648 -13.73 8.82 15.96
C LEU A 648 -12.93 8.71 17.26
N ARG A 649 -13.37 7.88 18.22
CA ARG A 649 -12.65 7.64 19.47
C ARG A 649 -11.31 6.98 19.22
N MET A 650 -11.24 6.03 18.29
CA MET A 650 -9.98 5.38 17.91
C MET A 650 -9.00 6.36 17.25
N LEU A 651 -9.46 7.21 16.33
CA LEU A 651 -8.63 8.24 15.68
C LEU A 651 -8.06 9.26 16.68
N VAL A 652 -8.83 9.62 17.71
CA VAL A 652 -8.43 10.65 18.69
C VAL A 652 -7.57 10.06 19.81
N CYS A 653 -7.86 8.84 20.27
CA CYS A 653 -7.27 8.30 21.49
C CYS A 653 -6.16 7.25 21.26
N VAL A 654 -6.06 6.65 20.07
CA VAL A 654 -5.10 5.58 19.79
C VAL A 654 -3.99 6.09 18.88
N PRO A 655 -2.70 5.91 19.23
CA PRO A 655 -1.59 6.28 18.37
C PRO A 655 -1.66 5.60 17.00
N GLY A 656 -1.33 6.31 15.93
CA GLY A 656 -1.53 5.83 14.56
C GLY A 656 -0.91 4.46 14.24
N LYS A 657 0.28 4.11 14.77
CA LYS A 657 0.85 2.76 14.55
C LYS A 657 0.06 1.67 15.30
N LYS A 658 -0.32 1.93 16.56
CA LYS A 658 -1.17 1.02 17.36
C LYS A 658 -2.57 0.87 16.75
N LEU A 659 -3.14 1.96 16.25
CA LEU A 659 -4.44 1.97 15.59
C LEU A 659 -4.44 1.03 14.38
N ARG A 660 -3.42 1.13 13.52
CA ARG A 660 -3.25 0.24 12.37
C ARG A 660 -3.15 -1.21 12.81
N GLN A 661 -2.33 -1.53 13.82
CA GLN A 661 -2.20 -2.90 14.35
C GLN A 661 -3.54 -3.45 14.88
N VAL A 662 -4.31 -2.65 15.63
CA VAL A 662 -5.64 -3.06 16.12
C VAL A 662 -6.59 -3.35 14.96
N LEU A 663 -6.57 -2.53 13.92
CA LEU A 663 -7.40 -2.74 12.72
C LEU A 663 -6.96 -3.96 11.89
N TYR A 664 -5.66 -4.27 11.83
CA TYR A 664 -5.14 -5.49 11.17
C TYR A 664 -5.48 -6.77 11.97
N LEU A 665 -5.40 -6.72 13.31
CA LEU A 665 -5.68 -7.88 14.17
C LEU A 665 -7.15 -8.31 14.10
N GLY A 666 -8.07 -7.36 13.93
CA GLY A 666 -9.50 -7.63 13.77
C GLY A 666 -9.90 -8.33 12.46
N GLU A 667 -8.98 -8.51 11.50
CA GLU A 667 -9.23 -9.12 10.18
C GLU A 667 -8.70 -10.55 10.03
N GLN A 668 -7.88 -11.05 10.96
CA GLN A 668 -7.47 -12.46 10.96
C GLN A 668 -8.65 -13.33 11.43
N PRO A 669 -9.30 -14.12 10.57
CA PRO A 669 -10.28 -15.09 11.05
C PRO A 669 -9.52 -16.11 11.90
N SER A 670 -9.91 -16.23 13.17
CA SER A 670 -9.37 -17.19 14.12
C SER A 670 -9.64 -18.63 13.64
N VAL A 671 -8.72 -19.18 12.85
CA VAL A 671 -8.68 -20.60 12.52
C VAL A 671 -7.87 -21.30 13.62
N ALA A 672 -8.58 -22.11 14.43
CA ALA A 672 -8.14 -23.02 15.50
C ALA A 672 -7.55 -22.35 16.77
N SER A 673 -8.09 -22.49 18.00
CA SER A 673 -8.82 -23.58 18.66
C SER A 673 -9.73 -23.02 19.78
N PRO A 674 -10.79 -23.71 20.22
CA PRO A 674 -11.62 -23.24 21.33
C PRO A 674 -10.95 -23.60 22.66
N SER A 675 -10.19 -22.67 23.24
CA SER A 675 -9.89 -22.76 24.67
C SER A 675 -11.07 -22.19 25.45
N SER A 676 -11.57 -22.99 26.38
CA SER A 676 -12.81 -22.80 27.12
C SER A 676 -12.67 -21.77 28.24
N HIS A 677 -12.30 -20.52 27.95
CA HIS A 677 -12.39 -19.42 28.92
C HIS A 677 -12.70 -18.07 28.24
N PRO A 678 -13.93 -17.53 28.35
CA PRO A 678 -14.27 -16.19 27.84
C PRO A 678 -13.65 -15.04 28.68
N GLY A 679 -12.65 -15.32 29.51
CA GLY A 679 -11.94 -14.34 30.33
C GLY A 679 -10.64 -13.79 29.73
N SER A 680 -10.17 -14.33 28.60
CA SER A 680 -8.80 -14.03 28.09
C SER A 680 -8.70 -12.81 27.16
N LEU A 681 -9.79 -12.23 26.67
CA LEU A 681 -9.75 -11.02 25.82
C LEU A 681 -9.35 -9.74 26.60
N PHE A 682 -9.53 -9.75 27.92
CA PHE A 682 -9.13 -8.65 28.81
C PHE A 682 -7.82 -8.94 29.57
N GLN A 683 -7.20 -10.09 29.33
CA GLN A 683 -5.86 -10.41 29.82
C GLN A 683 -4.83 -10.07 28.74
N VAL A 684 -4.86 -8.81 28.29
CA VAL A 684 -3.71 -8.24 27.60
C VAL A 684 -2.63 -8.12 28.66
N SER A 685 -1.60 -8.96 28.59
CA SER A 685 -0.31 -8.64 29.19
C SER A 685 0.00 -7.23 28.76
N SER A 686 -0.01 -6.27 29.69
CA SER A 686 0.45 -4.91 29.40
C SER A 686 1.79 -5.07 28.67
N PRO A 687 1.98 -4.51 27.46
CA PRO A 687 3.32 -4.29 27.01
C PRO A 687 3.85 -3.22 27.96
N HIS A 688 4.38 -3.65 29.11
CA HIS A 688 5.38 -2.90 29.83
C HIS A 688 6.58 -2.85 28.88
N HIS A 689 6.49 -1.99 27.87
CA HIS A 689 7.70 -1.39 27.35
C HIS A 689 8.37 -0.74 28.56
N PRO A 690 9.66 -1.05 28.81
CA PRO A 690 10.36 -0.43 29.90
C PRO A 690 10.21 1.08 29.73
N GLU A 691 9.77 1.78 30.78
CA GLU A 691 10.02 3.21 30.87
C GLU A 691 11.54 3.35 30.75
N ASP A 692 12.02 3.77 29.57
CA ASP A 692 13.42 4.07 29.35
C ASP A 692 13.72 5.37 30.12
N LEU A 693 13.89 5.22 31.44
CA LEU A 693 14.19 6.28 32.40
C LEU A 693 15.47 7.07 32.03
N LYS A 694 16.26 6.58 31.06
CA LYS A 694 17.42 7.27 30.50
C LYS A 694 17.05 8.33 29.44
N LYS A 695 15.92 8.22 28.74
CA LYS A 695 15.48 9.17 27.70
C LYS A 695 14.49 10.23 28.22
N SER A 696 13.98 10.11 29.45
CA SER A 696 13.05 11.08 30.08
C SER A 696 13.68 12.40 30.52
N GLY A 697 15.01 12.53 30.46
CA GLY A 697 15.75 13.73 30.88
C GLY A 697 15.65 14.93 29.93
N GLY A 698 15.06 14.77 28.74
CA GLY A 698 15.04 15.79 27.68
C GLY A 698 13.68 16.35 27.30
N VAL A 699 12.56 15.98 27.94
CA VAL A 699 11.21 16.34 27.44
C VAL A 699 10.98 17.86 27.33
N SER A 700 11.62 18.67 28.18
CA SER A 700 11.58 20.14 28.11
C SER A 700 12.36 20.74 26.93
N SER A 701 13.11 19.95 26.15
CA SER A 701 13.82 20.43 24.95
C SER A 701 12.91 20.52 23.73
N TYR A 702 11.78 19.81 23.72
CA TYR A 702 10.84 19.74 22.58
C TYR A 702 9.36 19.93 22.94
N ILE A 703 8.99 19.92 24.21
CA ILE A 703 7.63 20.29 24.67
C ILE A 703 7.72 21.55 25.53
N TYR A 704 7.00 22.59 25.12
CA TYR A 704 6.97 23.87 25.81
C TYR A 704 5.59 24.12 26.40
N PHE A 705 5.55 24.46 27.68
CA PHE A 705 4.34 24.88 28.38
C PHE A 705 4.60 26.28 28.92
N GLU A 706 3.97 27.27 28.31
CA GLU A 706 4.26 28.68 28.56
C GLU A 706 3.00 29.44 28.97
N ARG A 707 3.13 30.42 29.85
CA ARG A 707 2.05 31.34 30.19
C ARG A 707 1.82 32.35 29.06
N VAL A 708 0.55 32.66 28.76
CA VAL A 708 0.20 33.60 27.69
C VAL A 708 0.57 35.04 28.06
N VAL A 709 0.36 35.43 29.32
CA VAL A 709 0.66 36.78 29.83
C VAL A 709 1.92 36.71 30.68
N PRO A 710 3.06 37.34 30.33
CA PRO A 710 4.29 37.27 31.13
C PRO A 710 4.14 38.02 32.47
N LEU A 711 4.84 37.55 33.50
CA LEU A 711 4.94 38.25 34.79
C LEU A 711 5.77 39.51 34.67
N LEU A 712 5.40 40.53 35.44
CA LEU A 712 6.22 41.72 35.63
C LEU A 712 7.45 41.38 36.48
N VAL A 713 7.23 40.62 37.56
CA VAL A 713 8.30 40.17 38.45
C VAL A 713 8.74 38.77 38.06
N LYS A 714 9.96 38.65 37.50
CA LYS A 714 10.47 37.35 37.04
C LYS A 714 10.98 36.42 38.15
N HIS A 715 11.30 36.95 39.35
CA HIS A 715 12.05 36.22 40.40
C HIS A 715 11.46 36.26 41.84
N SER A 716 10.19 36.61 42.02
CA SER A 716 9.58 36.87 43.34
C SER A 716 9.29 35.65 44.22
N TRP A 717 9.60 34.44 43.75
CA TRP A 717 9.39 33.18 44.48
C TRP A 717 10.59 32.76 45.35
N SER A 718 11.70 33.51 45.32
CA SER A 718 12.97 33.16 45.98
C SER A 718 12.99 33.33 47.52
N LEU A 719 11.94 33.93 48.11
CA LEU A 719 11.81 34.11 49.56
C LEU A 719 11.17 32.91 50.29
N ALA A 720 10.68 31.90 49.56
CA ALA A 720 10.27 30.64 50.18
C ALA A 720 11.53 29.87 50.60
N LEU A 721 11.78 29.79 51.93
CA LEU A 721 12.86 28.98 52.49
C LEU A 721 12.85 27.57 51.89
N LEU A 722 13.82 27.30 51.01
CA LEU A 722 14.06 25.99 50.45
C LEU A 722 14.44 25.06 51.62
N LYS A 723 13.52 24.21 52.08
CA LYS A 723 13.93 23.01 52.83
C LYS A 723 14.69 22.14 51.84
N SER A 724 16.01 22.30 51.81
CA SER A 724 16.93 21.46 51.06
C SER A 724 16.65 19.99 51.35
N ASN A 725 16.47 19.21 50.29
CA ASN A 725 16.36 17.76 50.31
C ASN A 725 17.45 17.12 51.17
N VAL A 726 17.08 16.67 52.36
CA VAL A 726 17.76 15.62 53.11
C VAL A 726 16.70 14.58 53.42
N GLU A 727 17.01 13.34 53.06
CA GLU A 727 16.19 12.15 53.24
C GLU A 727 15.55 12.10 54.65
N GLU A 728 14.24 12.28 54.76
CA GLU A 728 13.51 12.10 56.01
C GLU A 728 13.02 10.65 56.13
N ASN A 729 13.87 9.82 56.75
CA ASN A 729 13.41 8.75 57.62
C ASN A 729 13.01 9.38 58.97
N VAL A 730 11.76 9.13 59.39
CA VAL A 730 11.25 9.11 60.77
C VAL A 730 11.08 10.45 61.53
N GLN A 731 9.82 10.66 61.94
CA GLN A 731 9.30 11.47 63.06
C GLN A 731 9.52 12.99 63.00
N THR A 732 8.50 13.66 62.45
CA THR A 732 8.26 15.10 62.58
C THR A 732 8.04 15.48 64.06
N SER A 733 9.00 16.25 64.59
CA SER A 733 8.79 17.07 65.77
C SER A 733 8.16 18.40 65.35
N ASN A 734 7.12 18.79 66.08
CA ASN A 734 6.24 19.91 65.79
C ASN A 734 6.98 21.26 65.79
N ALA A 735 6.93 21.97 64.65
CA ALA A 735 7.11 23.42 64.62
C ALA A 735 5.72 24.06 64.74
N ILE A 736 5.51 24.78 65.84
CA ILE A 736 4.25 25.41 66.24
C ILE A 736 3.89 26.52 65.23
N GLY A 737 2.89 26.27 64.40
CA GLY A 737 2.17 27.30 63.65
C GLY A 737 1.15 27.98 64.56
N ILE A 738 1.03 29.30 64.44
CA ILE A 738 0.16 30.16 65.25
C ILE A 738 -1.29 29.64 65.19
N THR A 739 -1.81 29.25 66.34
CA THR A 739 -3.16 28.76 66.54
C THR A 739 -4.15 29.92 66.62
N ASP A 740 -5.06 30.02 65.65
CA ASP A 740 -6.33 30.71 65.86
C ASP A 740 -7.17 29.92 66.88
N ILE A 741 -7.80 30.62 67.81
CA ILE A 741 -8.50 30.07 68.97
C ILE A 741 -9.62 29.11 68.52
N ILE A 742 -9.43 27.81 68.82
CA ILE A 742 -10.42 26.75 68.62
C ILE A 742 -11.31 26.69 69.89
N ILE A 743 -12.58 27.08 69.79
CA ILE A 743 -13.61 26.56 70.69
C ILE A 743 -14.00 25.18 70.16
N SER A 744 -13.65 24.14 70.90
CA SER A 744 -13.97 22.75 70.58
C SER A 744 -15.34 22.38 71.16
N PRO A 745 -16.24 21.72 70.39
CA PRO A 745 -17.23 20.85 70.99
C PRO A 745 -16.66 19.43 71.06
N SER A 746 -16.85 18.82 72.23
CA SER A 746 -16.54 17.43 72.53
C SER A 746 -17.25 16.46 71.59
N ARG A 747 -16.52 15.40 71.24
CA ARG A 747 -16.98 14.23 70.48
C ARG A 747 -18.17 13.56 71.14
N GLU A 748 -19.23 13.32 70.37
CA GLU A 748 -20.07 12.13 70.53
C GLU A 748 -20.62 11.68 69.17
N SER A 749 -20.82 10.37 69.10
CA SER A 749 -21.01 9.50 67.94
C SER A 749 -22.37 9.61 67.24
N ASP A 750 -22.34 9.36 65.93
CA ASP A 750 -23.38 8.83 65.02
C ASP A 750 -24.83 8.71 65.53
N ARG A 751 -25.77 9.36 64.82
CA ARG A 751 -26.95 8.72 64.20
C ARG A 751 -27.78 9.74 63.40
N GLU A 752 -28.18 9.33 62.20
CA GLU A 752 -29.18 10.02 61.38
C GLU A 752 -30.53 10.13 62.10
N GLY A 753 -31.18 11.28 61.93
CA GLY A 753 -32.56 11.54 62.31
C GLY A 753 -32.94 12.98 61.93
N GLU A 754 -33.85 13.12 60.96
CA GLU A 754 -34.54 14.39 60.68
C GLU A 754 -35.18 14.97 61.95
N ILE A 755 -35.17 16.30 62.10
CA ILE A 755 -36.32 17.17 62.44
C ILE A 755 -35.86 18.58 62.87
N ASN A 756 -36.50 19.57 62.24
CA ASN A 756 -36.82 20.96 62.62
C ASN A 756 -35.76 21.99 63.01
N PHE A 757 -35.79 23.07 62.21
CA PHE A 757 -35.60 24.46 62.63
C PHE A 757 -36.36 24.78 63.92
N GLU A 758 -35.66 25.27 64.95
CA GLU A 758 -35.98 26.52 65.65
C GLU A 758 -34.98 26.80 66.80
N ARG A 759 -34.50 28.06 66.84
CA ARG A 759 -33.96 28.79 68.01
C ARG A 759 -32.63 28.34 68.63
N ILE A 760 -31.56 29.03 68.22
CA ILE A 760 -30.54 29.58 69.12
C ILE A 760 -30.35 31.04 68.72
N SER A 761 -31.23 31.94 69.19
CA SER A 761 -30.90 32.92 70.22
C SER A 761 -29.56 33.63 69.98
N SER A 762 -29.65 34.75 69.27
CA SER A 762 -28.89 35.98 69.51
C SER A 762 -27.92 35.91 70.71
N THR A 763 -26.64 35.69 70.45
CA THR A 763 -25.61 36.15 71.38
C THR A 763 -25.64 37.68 71.33
N MET A 764 -26.24 38.29 72.35
CA MET A 764 -26.19 39.73 72.57
C MET A 764 -24.73 40.19 72.55
N GLU A 765 -24.37 40.97 71.54
CA GLU A 765 -23.18 41.81 71.60
C GLU A 765 -23.37 42.86 72.71
N PRO A 766 -22.36 43.11 73.56
CA PRO A 766 -22.44 44.21 74.52
C PRO A 766 -22.53 45.53 73.74
N LEU A 767 -23.63 46.27 73.94
CA LEU A 767 -23.82 47.64 73.43
C LEU A 767 -22.60 48.49 73.78
N ARG A 768 -21.74 48.75 72.79
CA ARG A 768 -20.65 49.74 72.88
C ARG A 768 -21.12 51.01 72.20
N VAL A 769 -20.90 52.15 72.84
CA VAL A 769 -21.15 53.46 72.24
C VAL A 769 -20.10 53.67 71.14
N THR A 770 -20.45 53.31 69.91
CA THR A 770 -19.64 53.58 68.72
C THR A 770 -19.98 54.97 68.20
N ASP A 771 -18.96 55.76 67.86
CA ASP A 771 -19.16 57.01 67.12
C ASP A 771 -19.89 56.71 65.79
N SER A 772 -20.75 57.62 65.35
CA SER A 772 -21.49 57.55 64.09
C SER A 772 -20.59 57.18 62.90
N LYS A 773 -19.39 57.78 62.83
CA LYS A 773 -18.40 57.50 61.80
C LYS A 773 -17.87 56.06 61.84
N VAL A 774 -17.64 55.52 63.04
CA VAL A 774 -17.17 54.13 63.21
C VAL A 774 -18.28 53.13 62.87
N ALA A 775 -19.53 53.43 63.22
CA ALA A 775 -20.68 52.59 62.89
C ALA A 775 -20.89 52.47 61.37
N GLU A 776 -20.70 53.57 60.62
CA GLU A 776 -20.76 53.60 59.16
C GLU A 776 -19.66 52.72 58.53
N ILE A 777 -18.41 52.86 58.99
CA ILE A 777 -17.27 52.04 58.55
C ILE A 777 -17.55 50.55 58.79
N LEU A 778 -18.05 50.20 59.99
CA LEU A 778 -18.38 48.81 60.32
C LEU A 778 -19.54 48.27 59.47
N GLY A 779 -20.51 49.11 59.10
CA GLY A 779 -21.60 48.75 58.19
C GLY A 779 -21.09 48.36 56.80
N VAL A 780 -20.21 49.19 56.22
CA VAL A 780 -19.58 48.93 54.91
C VAL A 780 -18.74 47.65 54.96
N LEU A 781 -17.93 47.45 56.00
CA LEU A 781 -17.09 46.26 56.14
C LEU A 781 -17.92 44.98 56.33
N ARG A 782 -18.96 44.98 57.17
CA ARG A 782 -19.84 43.81 57.34
C ARG A 782 -20.51 43.43 56.03
N LYS A 783 -20.97 44.41 55.27
CA LYS A 783 -21.57 44.21 53.94
C LYS A 783 -20.58 43.55 52.98
N HIS A 784 -19.33 44.04 52.94
CA HIS A 784 -18.27 43.49 52.10
C HIS A 784 -17.85 42.06 52.49
N PHE A 785 -17.52 41.81 53.76
CA PHE A 785 -17.10 40.48 54.23
C PHE A 785 -18.20 39.42 54.12
N SER A 786 -19.47 39.82 54.19
CA SER A 786 -20.61 38.92 53.93
C SER A 786 -20.66 38.38 52.50
N CYS A 787 -19.93 39.00 51.56
CA CYS A 787 -19.82 38.56 50.17
C CYS A 787 -18.62 37.65 49.91
N ILE A 788 -17.71 37.50 50.89
CA ILE A 788 -16.51 36.67 50.76
C ILE A 788 -16.85 35.22 51.19
N PRO A 789 -16.53 34.20 50.37
CA PRO A 789 -16.77 32.79 50.70
C PRO A 789 -15.91 32.29 51.87
N ASP A 790 -16.54 31.58 52.81
CA ASP A 790 -15.81 30.76 53.77
C ASP A 790 -15.26 29.51 53.06
N TYR A 791 -13.99 29.56 52.65
CA TYR A 791 -13.33 28.49 51.88
C TYR A 791 -13.28 27.12 52.59
N ARG A 792 -13.58 27.06 53.90
CA ARG A 792 -13.68 25.79 54.64
C ARG A 792 -14.96 25.00 54.31
N HIS A 793 -15.99 25.69 53.83
CA HIS A 793 -17.33 25.14 53.64
C HIS A 793 -17.96 25.50 52.28
N MET A 794 -17.34 26.41 51.53
CA MET A 794 -17.72 26.84 50.18
C MET A 794 -16.52 26.75 49.23
N PRO A 795 -16.75 26.62 47.91
CA PRO A 795 -15.66 26.61 46.93
C PRO A 795 -14.81 27.88 47.05
N ALA A 796 -13.48 27.70 47.10
CA ALA A 796 -12.53 28.80 47.20
C ALA A 796 -12.54 29.67 45.93
N ILE A 797 -12.09 30.92 46.07
CA ILE A 797 -11.91 31.81 44.92
C ILE A 797 -10.78 31.27 44.05
N LYS A 798 -11.08 31.00 42.79
CA LYS A 798 -10.13 30.45 41.81
C LYS A 798 -9.46 31.56 41.02
N ILE A 799 -8.15 31.46 40.85
CA ILE A 799 -7.36 32.26 39.91
C ILE A 799 -7.15 31.43 38.65
N ILE A 800 -7.24 32.08 37.49
CA ILE A 800 -7.11 31.43 36.18
C ILE A 800 -5.84 31.93 35.50
N ILE A 801 -4.93 31.00 35.17
CA ILE A 801 -3.72 31.30 34.41
C ILE A 801 -3.84 30.64 33.02
N PRO A 802 -3.97 31.43 31.94
CA PRO A 802 -3.98 30.89 30.59
C PRO A 802 -2.57 30.49 30.14
N CYS A 803 -2.43 29.27 29.64
CA CYS A 803 -1.20 28.68 29.16
C CYS A 803 -1.32 28.17 27.71
N ARG A 804 -0.19 28.08 27.02
CA ARG A 804 -0.03 27.54 25.67
C ARG A 804 0.89 26.31 25.74
N LEU A 805 0.44 25.19 25.18
CA LEU A 805 1.23 23.97 25.03
C LEU A 805 1.68 23.82 23.58
N ARG A 806 2.99 23.75 23.36
CA ARG A 806 3.63 23.60 22.05
C ARG A 806 4.52 22.36 22.00
N PHE A 807 4.65 21.78 20.81
CA PHE A 807 5.46 20.61 20.55
C PHE A 807 6.28 20.82 19.27
N ASP A 808 7.60 20.80 19.38
CA ASP A 808 8.52 21.05 18.27
C ASP A 808 8.97 19.74 17.62
N SER A 809 8.86 19.66 16.30
CA SER A 809 9.10 18.41 15.56
C SER A 809 10.57 18.02 15.44
N GLU A 810 11.48 18.98 15.24
CA GLU A 810 12.91 18.71 15.00
C GLU A 810 13.67 18.14 16.21
N PRO A 811 13.64 18.78 17.40
CA PRO A 811 14.33 18.24 18.57
C PRO A 811 13.76 16.88 18.99
N PHE A 812 12.45 16.66 18.80
CA PHE A 812 11.83 15.36 19.02
C PHE A 812 12.38 14.27 18.09
N LYS A 813 12.54 14.54 16.78
CA LYS A 813 13.14 13.58 15.85
C LYS A 813 14.56 13.21 16.25
N ARG A 814 15.39 14.18 16.65
CA ARG A 814 16.79 13.94 17.08
C ARG A 814 16.91 13.07 18.34
N ASP A 815 16.02 13.23 19.29
CA ASP A 815 16.08 12.50 20.56
C ASP A 815 15.44 11.09 20.50
N TRP A 816 14.54 10.86 19.54
CA TRP A 816 13.72 9.64 19.46
C TRP A 816 13.91 8.77 18.20
N GLU A 817 14.55 9.27 17.13
CA GLU A 817 14.96 8.45 15.97
C GLU A 817 16.40 7.93 16.18
N ASP A 818 16.54 6.66 16.60
CA ASP A 818 17.83 5.94 16.56
C ASP A 818 18.13 5.52 15.09
N ASP A 819 19.38 5.69 14.63
CA ASP A 819 19.95 5.38 13.29
C ASP A 819 19.81 3.91 12.80
N SER A 820 18.93 3.10 13.37
CA SER A 820 18.91 1.63 13.20
C SER A 820 17.67 1.03 12.53
N SER A 821 16.70 1.81 12.04
CA SER A 821 15.61 1.28 11.21
C SER A 821 15.83 1.59 9.72
N THR A 822 16.40 0.61 9.02
CA THR A 822 16.33 0.47 7.55
C THR A 822 14.88 0.20 7.10
N PHE A 823 14.00 1.20 7.16
CA PHE A 823 12.69 1.16 6.51
C PHE A 823 12.38 2.53 5.90
N ASP A 824 12.35 2.54 4.56
CA ASP A 824 11.76 3.51 3.63
C ASP A 824 12.16 4.99 3.73
N SER A 825 13.05 5.38 2.81
CA SER A 825 13.47 6.75 2.47
C SER A 825 12.36 7.65 1.86
N LYS A 826 11.08 7.40 2.19
CA LYS A 826 9.91 8.19 1.73
C LYS A 826 9.20 8.98 2.86
N GLU A 827 9.88 9.24 3.99
CA GLU A 827 9.34 9.98 5.16
C GLU A 827 9.49 11.52 5.08
N VAL A 828 9.40 12.13 3.90
CA VAL A 828 9.74 13.57 3.76
C VAL A 828 8.65 14.53 4.28
N ASP A 829 7.39 14.10 4.43
CA ASP A 829 6.24 15.01 4.65
C ASP A 829 5.37 14.72 5.90
N ALA A 830 5.85 13.94 6.88
CA ALA A 830 5.07 13.64 8.08
C ALA A 830 5.61 14.41 9.32
N LEU A 831 4.78 15.31 9.86
CA LEU A 831 5.00 15.95 11.15
C LEU A 831 4.63 14.96 12.27
N PRO A 832 5.47 14.82 13.33
CA PRO A 832 5.18 13.93 14.44
C PRO A 832 3.96 14.42 15.23
N ALA A 833 3.15 13.51 15.77
CA ALA A 833 2.03 13.84 16.64
C ALA A 833 2.07 13.14 18.00
N MET A 834 1.47 13.78 19.01
CA MET A 834 1.25 13.22 20.34
C MET A 834 -0.24 12.99 20.60
N TYR A 835 -0.55 11.88 21.26
CA TYR A 835 -1.92 11.45 21.56
C TYR A 835 -2.14 11.34 23.07
N ALA A 836 -3.34 11.72 23.50
CA ALA A 836 -3.82 11.60 24.88
C ALA A 836 -2.85 12.19 25.94
N ALA A 837 -2.34 13.40 25.68
CA ALA A 837 -1.47 14.09 26.62
C ALA A 837 -2.24 14.47 27.89
N THR A 838 -1.72 14.06 29.05
CA THR A 838 -2.22 14.40 30.38
C THR A 838 -1.17 15.24 31.09
N ILE A 839 -1.56 16.44 31.50
CA ILE A 839 -0.73 17.40 32.22
C ILE A 839 -1.15 17.38 33.68
N THR A 840 -0.20 17.08 34.56
CA THR A 840 -0.38 17.06 36.01
C THR A 840 0.45 18.16 36.66
N PHE A 841 -0.16 18.84 37.63
CA PHE A 841 0.41 20.00 38.30
C PHE A 841 0.71 19.68 39.76
N SER A 842 1.85 20.14 40.27
CA SER A 842 2.21 20.07 41.69
C SER A 842 2.87 21.37 42.12
N SER A 843 2.60 21.86 43.33
CA SER A 843 3.23 23.08 43.82
C SER A 843 3.70 22.92 45.26
N THR A 844 4.77 23.64 45.60
CA THR A 844 5.31 23.74 46.97
C THR A 844 4.62 24.84 47.80
N SER A 845 3.94 25.78 47.14
CA SER A 845 3.14 26.83 47.78
C SER A 845 1.77 26.30 48.19
N LYS A 846 1.10 26.97 49.14
CA LYS A 846 -0.21 26.58 49.69
C LYS A 846 -1.36 26.84 48.70
N TYR A 847 -1.36 26.12 47.59
CA TYR A 847 -2.50 26.04 46.67
C TYR A 847 -3.33 24.79 46.97
N GLY A 848 -4.64 24.86 46.72
CA GLY A 848 -5.53 23.70 46.71
C GLY A 848 -5.15 22.68 45.62
N SER A 849 -5.83 21.55 45.57
CA SER A 849 -5.58 20.50 44.58
C SER A 849 -5.82 21.02 43.15
N ILE A 850 -4.77 21.11 42.34
CA ILE A 850 -4.86 21.60 40.95
C ILE A 850 -5.32 20.43 40.04
N PRO A 851 -6.43 20.56 39.30
CA PRO A 851 -6.94 19.49 38.45
C PRO A 851 -6.03 19.23 37.23
N PRO A 852 -5.87 17.97 36.78
CA PRO A 852 -5.07 17.66 35.60
C PRO A 852 -5.79 18.01 34.29
N CYS A 853 -5.04 18.52 33.31
CA CYS A 853 -5.56 18.88 31.98
C CYS A 853 -5.30 17.77 30.96
N ARG A 854 -6.24 17.53 30.04
CA ARG A 854 -6.14 16.48 29.02
C ARG A 854 -6.23 17.08 27.61
N VAL A 855 -5.20 16.89 26.81
CA VAL A 855 -5.11 17.30 25.41
C VAL A 855 -5.16 16.05 24.53
N PRO A 856 -6.25 15.80 23.77
CA PRO A 856 -6.42 14.55 23.04
C PRO A 856 -5.41 14.34 21.91
N PHE A 857 -5.03 15.39 21.20
CA PHE A 857 -4.11 15.35 20.06
C PHE A 857 -3.31 16.65 19.99
N LEU A 858 -2.01 16.53 19.72
CA LEU A 858 -1.11 17.66 19.50
C LEU A 858 -0.18 17.34 18.32
N LEU A 859 -0.12 18.22 17.32
CA LEU A 859 0.72 18.05 16.14
C LEU A 859 2.02 18.84 16.32
N GLY A 860 3.14 18.27 15.87
CA GLY A 860 4.44 18.90 15.92
C GLY A 860 4.55 20.08 14.96
N GLU A 861 5.05 21.21 15.45
CA GLU A 861 5.30 22.40 14.66
C GLU A 861 6.73 22.32 14.06
N PRO A 862 6.89 22.58 12.74
CA PRO A 862 8.22 22.72 12.13
C PRO A 862 8.90 24.01 12.61
N LEU A 863 10.23 24.03 12.68
CA LEU A 863 11.00 25.18 13.17
C LEU A 863 10.85 26.37 12.19
N GLY A 864 9.85 27.23 12.41
CA GLY A 864 9.70 28.50 11.70
C GLY A 864 10.86 29.45 12.05
N ASN A 865 11.47 30.06 11.02
CA ASN A 865 12.60 31.00 11.07
C ASN A 865 12.76 31.74 12.42
N ARG A 866 13.68 31.27 13.27
CA ARG A 866 14.11 31.94 14.51
C ARG A 866 15.08 33.11 14.28
N TYR A 867 15.27 33.55 13.03
CA TYR A 867 16.14 34.67 12.64
C TYR A 867 15.34 35.86 12.09
N ASP A 868 14.30 36.29 12.78
CA ASP A 868 13.82 37.67 12.62
C ASP A 868 13.87 38.34 13.98
N ILE A 869 14.66 39.41 14.07
CA ILE A 869 14.64 40.36 15.17
C ILE A 869 13.27 41.04 15.11
N VAL A 870 12.30 40.50 15.85
CA VAL A 870 10.98 41.12 15.97
C VAL A 870 11.13 42.39 16.82
N PRO A 871 10.78 43.58 16.29
CA PRO A 871 10.82 44.80 17.09
C PRO A 871 9.76 44.70 18.19
N VAL A 872 10.15 45.13 19.40
CA VAL A 872 9.27 45.24 20.56
C VAL A 872 8.07 46.13 20.19
N GLY A 873 6.90 45.51 20.02
CA GLY A 873 5.65 46.21 19.77
C GLY A 873 4.94 45.81 18.47
N SER A 874 4.53 44.54 18.34
CA SER A 874 3.37 44.20 17.50
C SER A 874 2.75 42.87 17.95
N SER A 875 1.52 42.96 18.45
CA SER A 875 0.65 41.82 18.69
C SER A 875 -0.01 41.43 17.36
N PHE A 876 0.67 40.59 16.58
CA PHE A 876 0.03 39.84 15.50
C PHE A 876 -0.21 38.42 16.01
N GLU A 877 -1.42 38.15 16.46
CA GLU A 877 -1.92 36.79 16.65
C GLU A 877 -2.22 36.20 15.27
N GLU A 878 -1.20 35.61 14.64
CA GLU A 878 -1.50 34.47 13.77
C GLU A 878 -1.81 33.30 14.70
N ASP A 879 -3.09 32.90 14.75
CA ASP A 879 -3.53 31.67 15.42
C ASP A 879 -2.79 30.48 14.79
N SER A 880 -1.63 30.13 15.34
CA SER A 880 -0.93 28.92 14.96
C SER A 880 -1.79 27.73 15.41
N ASN A 881 -2.51 27.14 14.46
CA ASN A 881 -3.39 25.96 14.61
C ASN A 881 -2.72 24.71 15.23
N HIS A 882 -1.45 24.80 15.62
CA HIS A 882 -0.60 23.73 16.12
C HIS A 882 -0.37 23.81 17.65
N CYS A 883 -0.84 24.87 18.32
CA CYS A 883 -0.73 25.04 19.76
C CYS A 883 -2.05 24.71 20.49
N ALA A 884 -1.97 23.99 21.62
CA ALA A 884 -3.14 23.75 22.46
C ALA A 884 -3.23 24.81 23.57
N SER A 885 -4.39 25.49 23.67
CA SER A 885 -4.70 26.38 24.79
C SER A 885 -5.10 25.54 26.01
N VAL A 886 -4.44 25.79 27.14
CA VAL A 886 -4.65 25.08 28.41
C VAL A 886 -4.91 26.12 29.49
N ILE A 887 -5.92 25.89 30.31
CA ILE A 887 -6.29 26.76 31.42
C ILE A 887 -5.86 26.10 32.72
N MET A 888 -5.03 26.79 33.52
CA MET A 888 -4.63 26.34 34.85
C MET A 888 -5.47 27.07 35.90
N GLU A 889 -6.30 26.33 36.63
CA GLU A 889 -7.11 26.85 37.75
C GLU A 889 -6.39 26.62 39.08
N LEU A 890 -6.12 27.70 39.81
CA LEU A 890 -5.43 27.69 41.10
C LEU A 890 -6.35 28.17 42.22
N GLU A 891 -6.31 27.50 43.37
CA GLU A 891 -7.03 27.88 44.59
C GLU A 891 -6.05 28.32 45.67
N PRO A 892 -5.70 29.62 45.78
CA PRO A 892 -4.78 30.12 46.80
C PRO A 892 -5.38 30.03 48.20
N GLN A 893 -4.68 29.33 49.10
CA GLN A 893 -5.05 29.28 50.53
C GLN A 893 -4.46 30.47 51.30
N GLU A 894 -3.36 31.04 50.79
CA GLU A 894 -2.73 32.27 51.25
C GLU A 894 -2.25 33.07 50.02
N PRO A 895 -2.22 34.41 50.08
CA PRO A 895 -1.79 35.27 48.96
C PRO A 895 -0.26 35.29 48.84
N MET A 896 0.33 34.14 48.52
CA MET A 896 1.76 33.97 48.37
C MET A 896 2.12 33.46 46.97
N PRO A 897 3.05 34.12 46.25
CA PRO A 897 3.52 33.64 44.96
C PRO A 897 4.22 32.27 45.09
N GLY A 898 4.36 31.56 43.96
CA GLY A 898 4.90 30.20 43.99
C GLY A 898 5.28 29.65 42.63
N LEU A 899 5.96 28.51 42.64
CA LEU A 899 6.24 27.71 41.44
C LEU A 899 5.28 26.52 41.38
N VAL A 900 4.67 26.32 40.21
CA VAL A 900 3.88 25.14 39.89
C VAL A 900 4.72 24.28 38.95
N ASP A 901 5.18 23.14 39.47
CA ASP A 901 5.85 22.11 38.70
C ASP A 901 4.85 21.41 37.79
N VAL A 902 5.22 21.28 36.52
CA VAL A 902 4.38 20.70 35.47
C VAL A 902 4.98 19.38 35.03
N THR A 903 4.16 18.34 34.98
CA THR A 903 4.53 17.02 34.48
C THR A 903 3.60 16.62 33.35
N ILE A 904 4.14 16.04 32.29
CA ILE A 904 3.37 15.58 31.13
C ILE A 904 3.53 14.08 30.95
N LYS A 905 2.42 13.40 30.61
CA LYS A 905 2.40 12.03 30.11
C LYS A 905 1.63 11.99 28.79
N ALA A 906 2.25 11.57 27.69
CA ALA A 906 1.64 11.51 26.37
C ALA A 906 2.07 10.24 25.62
N ASN A 907 1.31 9.83 24.60
CA ASN A 907 1.71 8.74 23.72
C ASN A 907 2.29 9.28 22.41
N ALA A 908 3.48 8.82 22.03
CA ALA A 908 4.07 9.08 20.72
C ALA A 908 3.37 8.25 19.62
N GLU A 909 3.58 8.61 18.35
CA GLU A 909 3.04 7.87 17.19
C GLU A 909 3.45 6.39 17.15
N ASN A 910 4.66 6.08 17.64
CA ASN A 910 5.19 4.72 17.76
C ASN A 910 4.58 3.93 18.94
N GLY A 911 3.72 4.55 19.74
CA GLY A 911 3.05 3.94 20.88
C GLY A 911 3.87 3.93 22.17
N GLN A 912 5.06 4.54 22.21
CA GLN A 912 5.82 4.75 23.44
C GLN A 912 5.17 5.84 24.30
N ILE A 913 5.28 5.69 25.62
CA ILE A 913 4.81 6.68 26.58
C ILE A 913 5.94 7.67 26.82
N ILE A 914 5.71 8.92 26.48
CA ILE A 914 6.57 10.05 26.83
C ILE A 914 6.12 10.53 28.20
N SER A 915 7.02 10.51 29.18
CA SER A 915 6.78 11.09 30.50
C SER A 915 7.97 11.93 30.95
N GLY A 916 7.72 13.14 31.42
CA GLY A 916 8.78 14.02 31.91
C GLY A 916 8.27 15.25 32.64
N LYS A 917 9.21 15.96 33.28
CA LYS A 917 8.96 17.28 33.87
C LYS A 917 9.14 18.34 32.78
N LEU A 918 8.21 19.29 32.73
CA LEU A 918 8.29 20.48 31.89
C LEU A 918 8.81 21.66 32.72
N GLN A 919 9.01 22.80 32.06
CA GLN A 919 9.36 24.04 32.76
C GLN A 919 8.24 24.43 33.74
N SER A 920 8.60 24.65 35.00
CA SER A 920 7.66 25.08 36.04
C SER A 920 7.12 26.47 35.72
N ILE A 921 5.82 26.68 35.98
CA ILE A 921 5.16 27.97 35.80
C ILE A 921 5.25 28.77 37.10
N ALA A 922 5.81 29.97 37.02
CA ALA A 922 5.77 30.92 38.12
C ALA A 922 4.40 31.60 38.20
N VAL A 923 3.85 31.64 39.41
CA VAL A 923 2.65 32.36 39.81
C VAL A 923 3.11 33.58 40.58
N GLY A 924 2.85 34.77 40.02
CA GLY A 924 3.23 36.05 40.63
C GLY A 924 2.20 36.53 41.64
N ILE A 925 2.57 37.56 42.40
CA ILE A 925 1.61 38.22 43.31
C ILE A 925 0.55 38.98 42.50
N GLU A 926 0.92 39.47 41.32
CA GLU A 926 0.02 40.16 40.39
C GLU A 926 -1.07 39.25 39.79
N ASP A 927 -0.83 37.94 39.70
CA ASP A 927 -1.84 36.97 39.27
C ASP A 927 -2.97 36.83 40.33
N MET A 928 -2.71 37.25 41.58
CA MET A 928 -3.67 37.21 42.68
C MET A 928 -4.46 38.50 42.86
N PHE A 929 -4.18 39.53 42.05
CA PHE A 929 -4.91 40.78 42.12
C PHE A 929 -6.30 40.58 41.53
N LEU A 930 -7.33 40.75 42.37
CA LEU A 930 -8.73 40.65 41.98
C LEU A 930 -9.46 41.93 42.41
N LYS A 931 -10.59 42.21 41.76
CA LYS A 931 -11.51 43.24 42.26
C LYS A 931 -12.27 42.72 43.47
N ALA A 932 -12.51 43.59 44.44
CA ALA A 932 -13.38 43.27 45.57
C ALA A 932 -14.80 42.90 45.07
N ALA A 933 -15.43 41.90 45.69
CA ALA A 933 -16.78 41.50 45.32
C ALA A 933 -17.79 42.62 45.62
N VAL A 934 -18.68 42.90 44.67
CA VAL A 934 -19.77 43.86 44.86
C VAL A 934 -20.97 43.13 45.46
N PRO A 935 -21.52 43.60 46.58
CA PRO A 935 -22.75 43.06 47.16
C PRO A 935 -23.93 43.14 46.17
N PRO A 936 -24.80 42.10 46.11
CA PRO A 936 -25.87 42.02 45.12
C PRO A 936 -26.96 43.10 45.25
N ASP A 937 -26.96 43.84 46.35
CA ASP A 937 -27.89 44.95 46.63
C ASP A 937 -27.41 46.32 46.07
N VAL A 938 -26.16 46.41 45.60
CA VAL A 938 -25.61 47.62 44.95
C VAL A 938 -25.93 47.56 43.45
N LYS A 939 -26.55 48.62 42.90
CA LYS A 939 -26.85 48.69 41.46
C LYS A 939 -25.60 49.09 40.67
N GLU A 940 -25.53 48.72 39.39
CA GLU A 940 -24.34 48.94 38.54
C GLU A 940 -23.84 50.40 38.52
N TYR A 941 -24.72 51.39 38.63
CA TYR A 941 -24.35 52.81 38.62
C TYR A 941 -23.83 53.32 39.99
N GLU A 942 -24.06 52.60 41.09
CA GLU A 942 -23.59 52.91 42.46
C GLU A 942 -22.24 52.21 42.78
N VAL A 943 -21.72 51.40 41.86
CA VAL A 943 -20.50 50.59 42.07
C VAL A 943 -19.25 51.45 42.32
N PRO A 944 -18.99 52.56 41.60
CA PRO A 944 -17.83 53.40 41.87
C PRO A 944 -17.87 54.05 43.26
N GLU A 945 -19.05 54.50 43.69
CA GLU A 945 -19.29 55.05 45.04
C GLU A 945 -19.03 54.00 46.12
N TYR A 946 -19.55 52.78 45.93
CA TYR A 946 -19.30 51.67 46.85
C TYR A 946 -17.81 51.34 47.01
N TYR A 947 -17.04 51.26 45.92
CA TYR A 947 -15.60 50.97 46.01
C TYR A 947 -14.84 52.08 46.73
N TYR A 948 -15.22 53.35 46.56
CA TYR A 948 -14.61 54.48 47.25
C TYR A 948 -14.87 54.46 48.75
N ASP A 949 -16.12 54.20 49.15
CA ASP A 949 -16.49 54.03 50.55
C ASP A 949 -15.79 52.82 51.17
N LEU A 950 -15.69 51.71 50.43
CA LEU A 950 -14.96 50.52 50.85
C LEU A 950 -13.46 50.78 51.02
N PHE A 951 -12.83 51.52 50.10
CA PHE A 951 -11.43 51.92 50.23
C PHE A 951 -11.23 52.77 51.48
N ARG A 952 -12.07 53.79 51.74
CA ARG A 952 -11.97 54.64 52.95
C ARG A 952 -12.16 53.82 54.23
N ALA A 953 -13.16 52.94 54.25
CA ALA A 953 -13.43 52.05 55.39
C ALA A 953 -12.27 51.10 55.68
N LEU A 954 -11.73 50.41 54.67
CA LEU A 954 -10.56 49.53 54.81
C LEU A 954 -9.28 50.31 55.14
N TRP A 955 -9.10 51.51 54.57
CA TRP A 955 -7.95 52.36 54.86
C TRP A 955 -7.93 52.76 56.33
N GLU A 956 -9.06 53.19 56.89
CA GLU A 956 -9.19 53.50 58.32
C GLU A 956 -9.02 52.25 59.19
N ALA A 957 -9.65 51.12 58.84
CA ALA A 957 -9.61 49.88 59.60
C ALA A 957 -8.21 49.23 59.66
N CYS A 958 -7.40 49.34 58.60
CA CYS A 958 -6.02 48.85 58.58
C CYS A 958 -5.03 49.80 59.30
N GLY A 959 -5.52 50.85 59.97
CA GLY A 959 -4.71 51.85 60.66
C GLY A 959 -4.52 51.64 62.17
N ASN A 960 -3.39 52.12 62.72
CA ASN A 960 -3.06 52.04 64.16
C ASN A 960 -4.06 52.76 65.11
N SER A 961 -5.01 53.53 64.59
CA SER A 961 -5.96 54.35 65.36
C SER A 961 -7.38 53.78 65.43
N ALA A 962 -7.66 52.64 64.79
CA ALA A 962 -9.01 52.11 64.71
C ALA A 962 -9.27 51.04 65.80
N ASN A 963 -10.31 51.24 66.62
CA ASN A 963 -10.82 50.25 67.58
C ASN A 963 -11.43 48.98 66.89
N THR A 964 -11.31 48.88 65.56
CA THR A 964 -11.85 47.82 64.70
C THR A 964 -11.08 46.49 64.77
N GLY A 965 -9.83 46.49 65.26
CA GLY A 965 -8.99 45.28 65.33
C GLY A 965 -9.45 44.19 66.32
N ARG A 966 -10.58 44.39 67.03
CA ARG A 966 -11.22 43.40 67.90
C ARG A 966 -12.58 42.90 67.37
N GLU A 967 -13.01 43.38 66.22
CA GLU A 967 -14.27 42.95 65.59
C GLU A 967 -14.04 41.81 64.61
N THR A 968 -15.00 40.89 64.56
CA THR A 968 -15.01 39.75 63.64
C THR A 968 -16.18 39.89 62.68
N PHE A 969 -15.91 39.85 61.39
CA PHE A 969 -16.90 39.97 60.32
C PHE A 969 -17.34 38.58 59.84
N PRO A 970 -18.64 38.29 59.77
CA PRO A 970 -19.13 37.00 59.29
C PRO A 970 -18.86 36.84 57.78
N LEU A 971 -18.41 35.65 57.38
CA LEU A 971 -18.21 35.28 55.98
C LEU A 971 -19.48 34.61 55.41
N SER A 972 -19.61 34.59 54.08
CA SER A 972 -20.71 33.88 53.43
C SER A 972 -20.64 32.37 53.69
N GLY A 973 -21.80 31.74 53.94
CA GLY A 973 -21.90 30.34 54.37
C GLY A 973 -22.06 30.14 55.89
N GLY A 974 -21.92 31.20 56.70
CA GLY A 974 -22.49 31.31 58.04
C GLY A 974 -21.77 30.58 59.18
N LYS A 975 -20.57 30.02 58.97
CA LYS A 975 -19.80 29.30 60.01
C LYS A 975 -18.44 29.92 60.35
N GLY A 976 -17.81 30.66 59.43
CA GLY A 976 -16.54 31.35 59.63
C GLY A 976 -16.67 32.86 59.84
N ALA A 977 -15.68 33.44 60.52
CA ALA A 977 -15.54 34.90 60.68
C ALA A 977 -14.10 35.36 60.38
N ALA A 978 -13.94 36.58 59.89
CA ALA A 978 -12.66 37.22 59.57
C ALA A 978 -12.38 38.40 60.51
N ALA A 979 -11.13 38.55 60.94
CA ALA A 979 -10.65 39.72 61.68
C ALA A 979 -9.64 40.49 60.83
N ILE A 980 -9.65 41.82 60.91
CA ILE A 980 -8.74 42.69 60.15
C ILE A 980 -7.53 43.02 61.03
N HIS A 981 -6.34 42.63 60.57
CA HIS A 981 -5.06 42.94 61.23
C HIS A 981 -4.21 43.85 60.34
N GLY A 982 -4.46 45.16 60.45
CA GLY A 982 -3.81 46.16 59.62
C GLY A 982 -2.31 46.31 59.87
N THR A 983 -1.56 46.47 58.78
CA THR A 983 -0.15 46.89 58.75
C THR A 983 0.05 48.04 57.78
N ARG A 984 1.10 48.84 58.02
CA ARG A 984 1.43 50.04 57.24
C ARG A 984 2.85 49.94 56.70
N SER A 985 3.04 50.28 55.44
CA SER A 985 4.35 50.44 54.80
C SER A 985 4.36 51.70 53.94
N VAL A 986 5.54 52.24 53.65
CA VAL A 986 5.73 53.42 52.80
C VAL A 986 6.94 53.17 51.90
N LYS A 987 6.76 53.37 50.59
CA LYS A 987 7.81 53.25 49.57
C LYS A 987 7.90 54.54 48.76
N LEU A 988 9.10 55.07 48.59
CA LEU A 988 9.37 56.20 47.70
C LEU A 988 9.86 55.66 46.35
N LEU A 989 9.26 56.12 45.26
CA LEU A 989 9.60 55.74 43.88
C LEU A 989 10.13 56.96 43.12
N GLU A 990 11.35 56.90 42.59
CA GLU A 990 11.95 57.96 41.77
C GLU A 990 11.67 57.70 40.28
N VAL A 991 10.44 58.02 39.85
CA VAL A 991 9.94 57.69 38.50
C VAL A 991 9.35 58.96 37.86
N LEU A 992 9.61 59.15 36.56
CA LEU A 992 9.05 60.24 35.76
C LEU A 992 7.53 60.09 35.58
N LEU A 993 6.82 61.22 35.58
CA LEU A 993 5.35 61.29 35.50
C LEU A 993 4.75 60.46 34.34
N ASP A 994 5.30 60.59 33.13
CA ASP A 994 4.78 59.90 31.94
C ASP A 994 4.93 58.36 32.02
N SER A 995 6.05 57.89 32.59
CA SER A 995 6.29 56.46 32.81
C SER A 995 5.35 55.91 33.89
N LEU A 996 5.14 56.70 34.95
CA LEU A 996 4.24 56.34 36.04
C LEU A 996 2.80 56.19 35.55
N ILE A 997 2.24 57.19 34.86
CA ILE A 997 0.87 57.18 34.36
C ILE A 997 0.66 56.02 33.38
N LYS A 998 1.59 55.82 32.45
CA LYS A 998 1.53 54.73 31.47
C LYS A 998 1.50 53.34 32.13
N ASN A 999 2.32 53.10 33.16
CA ASN A 999 2.38 51.80 33.82
C ASN A 999 1.18 51.58 34.78
N VAL A 1000 0.69 52.63 35.43
CA VAL A 1000 -0.54 52.59 36.23
C VAL A 1000 -1.75 52.29 35.34
N GLU A 1001 -1.88 52.96 34.20
CA GLU A 1001 -2.96 52.70 33.22
C GLU A 1001 -2.87 51.29 32.62
N LYS A 1002 -1.67 50.76 32.43
CA LYS A 1002 -1.47 49.43 31.83
C LYS A 1002 -1.77 48.28 32.80
N TYR A 1003 -1.34 48.36 34.06
CA TYR A 1003 -1.37 47.21 34.99
C TYR A 1003 -2.33 47.39 36.18
N LEU A 1004 -2.62 48.63 36.59
CA LEU A 1004 -3.41 48.90 37.80
C LEU A 1004 -4.76 49.57 37.51
N ALA A 1005 -5.05 49.97 36.27
CA ALA A 1005 -6.27 50.70 35.90
C ALA A 1005 -7.56 50.07 36.42
N SER A 1006 -7.64 48.73 36.41
CA SER A 1006 -8.85 48.02 36.85
C SER A 1006 -9.12 48.10 38.35
N TYR A 1007 -8.11 48.45 39.16
CA TYR A 1007 -8.18 48.50 40.63
C TYR A 1007 -8.22 49.93 41.19
N ILE A 1008 -8.16 50.94 40.31
CA ILE A 1008 -8.25 52.35 40.72
C ILE A 1008 -9.68 52.65 41.14
N VAL A 1009 -9.82 53.32 42.28
CA VAL A 1009 -11.11 53.66 42.90
C VAL A 1009 -11.39 55.15 42.83
N SER A 1010 -10.35 55.98 43.02
CA SER A 1010 -10.44 57.44 42.84
C SER A 1010 -9.11 58.04 42.38
N VAL A 1011 -9.21 59.13 41.62
CA VAL A 1011 -8.10 60.00 41.23
C VAL A 1011 -8.38 61.40 41.76
N ILE A 1012 -7.45 61.93 42.55
CA ILE A 1012 -7.58 63.22 43.24
C ILE A 1012 -6.56 64.20 42.65
N GLY A 1013 -6.97 65.43 42.33
CA GLY A 1013 -6.09 66.55 41.96
C GLY A 1013 -6.20 66.97 40.49
N ASP A 1014 -6.46 68.26 40.26
CA ASP A 1014 -6.91 68.78 38.95
C ASP A 1014 -5.91 68.51 37.81
N GLU A 1015 -4.60 68.67 38.07
CA GLU A 1015 -3.56 68.44 37.08
C GLU A 1015 -3.47 66.95 36.69
N LEU A 1016 -3.45 66.03 37.67
CA LEU A 1016 -3.42 64.59 37.42
C LEU A 1016 -4.72 64.10 36.74
N VAL A 1017 -5.88 64.57 37.19
CA VAL A 1017 -7.20 64.25 36.61
C VAL A 1017 -7.25 64.67 35.15
N SER A 1018 -6.73 65.84 34.79
CA SER A 1018 -6.74 66.33 33.41
C SER A 1018 -5.89 65.45 32.47
N ILE A 1019 -4.72 64.98 32.94
CA ILE A 1019 -3.82 64.14 32.14
C ILE A 1019 -4.44 62.77 31.91
N VAL A 1020 -4.92 62.12 32.98
CA VAL A 1020 -5.41 60.74 32.94
C VAL A 1020 -6.77 60.64 32.25
N ARG A 1021 -7.68 61.61 32.48
CA ARG A 1021 -9.00 61.62 31.85
C ARG A 1021 -8.92 61.74 30.32
N ASN A 1022 -7.88 62.41 29.79
CA ASN A 1022 -7.66 62.54 28.34
C ASN A 1022 -7.21 61.22 27.67
N ASN A 1023 -6.60 60.29 28.41
CA ASN A 1023 -6.14 59.01 27.87
C ASN A 1023 -7.28 57.98 27.70
N GLY A 1024 -8.38 58.11 28.44
CA GLY A 1024 -9.61 57.32 28.26
C GLY A 1024 -9.54 55.84 28.68
N ILE A 1025 -8.45 55.40 29.34
CA ILE A 1025 -8.23 54.02 29.78
C ILE A 1025 -8.93 53.71 31.12
N ILE A 1026 -8.86 54.64 32.07
CA ILE A 1026 -9.47 54.49 33.40
C ILE A 1026 -10.94 54.94 33.33
N LYS A 1027 -11.86 54.03 33.65
CA LYS A 1027 -13.32 54.20 33.60
C LYS A 1027 -13.94 53.70 34.89
N ASP A 1028 -15.13 54.21 35.25
CA ASP A 1028 -15.89 53.81 36.44
C ASP A 1028 -15.17 54.14 37.77
N VAL A 1029 -14.58 55.34 37.85
CA VAL A 1029 -13.77 55.84 38.97
C VAL A 1029 -14.29 57.21 39.43
N ILE A 1030 -14.18 57.52 40.72
CA ILE A 1030 -14.54 58.84 41.27
C ILE A 1030 -13.41 59.84 40.98
N TRP A 1031 -13.76 61.00 40.45
CA TRP A 1031 -12.82 62.09 40.18
C TRP A 1031 -13.03 63.19 41.22
N GLU A 1032 -12.04 63.39 42.08
CA GLU A 1032 -12.05 64.42 43.12
C GLU A 1032 -11.11 65.57 42.72
N ASN A 1033 -11.59 66.80 42.82
CA ASN A 1033 -10.75 67.99 42.64
C ASN A 1033 -9.96 68.25 43.93
N ASP A 1034 -8.91 69.08 43.87
CA ASP A 1034 -8.04 69.36 45.03
C ASP A 1034 -8.85 69.66 46.30
N PRO A 1035 -8.52 69.03 47.45
CA PRO A 1035 -9.22 69.30 48.69
C PRO A 1035 -8.90 70.72 49.17
N GLU A 1036 -9.85 71.63 49.05
CA GLU A 1036 -9.88 72.79 49.94
C GLU A 1036 -10.17 72.29 51.36
N ASP A 1037 -9.24 72.55 52.27
CA ASP A 1037 -9.32 72.38 53.73
C ASP A 1037 -9.47 70.95 54.30
N PHE A 1038 -8.33 70.27 54.52
CA PHE A 1038 -8.16 69.43 55.73
C PHE A 1038 -7.59 70.28 56.87
N ASP A 1039 -8.44 71.13 57.44
CA ASP A 1039 -8.18 71.80 58.71
C ASP A 1039 -8.34 70.81 59.89
N HIS A 1040 -7.64 71.12 60.97
CA HIS A 1040 -7.22 70.26 62.07
C HIS A 1040 -8.34 69.68 62.96
N GLY A 1041 -8.37 68.35 63.07
CA GLY A 1041 -8.92 67.60 64.21
C GLY A 1041 -7.80 67.07 65.12
N VAL A 1042 -7.10 67.98 65.78
CA VAL A 1042 -5.97 67.72 66.69
C VAL A 1042 -6.50 67.43 68.11
N ASN A 1043 -6.18 66.26 68.68
CA ASN A 1043 -5.58 66.07 70.03
C ASN A 1043 -6.01 64.77 70.74
N ALA A 1044 -5.05 63.83 70.87
CA ALA A 1044 -4.68 63.29 72.18
C ALA A 1044 -3.24 62.70 72.15
N LEU A 1045 -2.27 63.57 72.48
CA LEU A 1045 -1.02 63.35 73.25
C LEU A 1045 0.12 62.51 72.57
N VAL A 1046 1.07 63.09 71.80
CA VAL A 1046 2.29 63.91 72.13
C VAL A 1046 3.49 63.06 72.62
N PRO A 1047 4.80 63.37 72.35
CA PRO A 1047 5.42 64.47 71.57
C PRO A 1047 6.37 63.99 70.46
N TYR A 1048 6.60 64.81 69.42
CA TYR A 1048 7.95 65.27 69.05
C TYR A 1048 7.82 66.55 68.21
N SER A 1049 8.71 67.49 68.52
CA SER A 1049 8.76 68.88 68.09
C SER A 1049 8.78 69.07 66.58
N GLY A 1050 8.06 70.10 66.11
CA GLY A 1050 8.24 70.67 64.79
C GLY A 1050 9.62 71.32 64.62
N ASN A 1051 10.03 71.38 63.36
CA ASN A 1051 11.26 72.00 62.85
C ASN A 1051 12.54 71.28 63.24
N ILE A 1052 12.91 70.26 62.45
CA ILE A 1052 14.24 69.95 61.88
C ILE A 1052 14.09 68.58 61.16
N PRO A 1053 14.35 68.47 59.85
CA PRO A 1053 14.42 67.16 59.20
C PRO A 1053 15.69 66.44 59.68
N LEU A 1054 15.56 65.18 60.09
CA LEU A 1054 16.68 64.29 60.40
C LEU A 1054 17.53 64.10 59.13
N GLN A 1055 18.62 64.84 59.06
CA GLN A 1055 19.70 64.64 58.09
C GLN A 1055 20.44 63.34 58.46
N LEU A 1056 20.41 62.37 57.55
CA LEU A 1056 21.42 61.31 57.51
C LEU A 1056 22.67 61.90 56.83
N PRO A 1057 23.85 61.89 57.49
CA PRO A 1057 25.07 62.41 56.88
C PRO A 1057 25.67 61.34 55.97
N TYR A 1058 25.74 61.63 54.68
CA TYR A 1058 26.71 60.98 53.79
C TYR A 1058 27.56 62.05 53.12
N PHE A 1059 28.87 61.77 53.12
CA PHE A 1059 29.97 62.66 52.81
C PHE A 1059 29.99 63.16 51.36
N GLY A 1060 30.23 64.47 51.21
CA GLY A 1060 31.13 65.13 50.25
C GLY A 1060 30.97 64.85 48.75
N ASP A 1061 30.59 65.88 48.00
CA ASP A 1061 31.60 66.55 47.15
C ASP A 1061 31.20 68.00 46.84
N GLU A 1062 32.21 68.86 46.74
CA GLU A 1062 32.14 70.32 46.64
C GLU A 1062 31.74 70.78 45.22
N GLY A 1063 30.98 71.88 45.11
CA GLY A 1063 30.94 72.65 43.86
C GLY A 1063 29.68 73.46 43.57
N HIS A 1064 29.76 74.76 43.87
CA HIS A 1064 29.06 75.89 43.23
C HIS A 1064 27.57 76.15 43.54
N THR A 1065 27.42 77.20 44.34
CA THR A 1065 26.37 78.22 44.39
C THR A 1065 25.59 78.43 43.09
N ASP A 1066 24.26 78.33 43.15
CA ASP A 1066 23.37 79.44 42.80
C ASP A 1066 21.97 79.27 43.37
N ASN A 1067 21.37 80.41 43.73
CA ASN A 1067 20.09 80.58 44.40
C ASN A 1067 18.93 79.86 43.68
N LEU A 1068 18.29 78.90 44.35
CA LEU A 1068 16.92 78.51 44.06
C LEU A 1068 16.12 78.41 45.36
N LEU A 1069 15.03 79.17 45.39
CA LEU A 1069 13.98 79.20 46.42
C LEU A 1069 13.50 77.80 46.81
N PRO A 1070 12.95 77.61 48.03
CA PRO A 1070 12.40 76.32 48.45
C PRO A 1070 11.15 76.02 47.62
N ILE A 1071 11.30 75.25 46.55
CA ILE A 1071 10.17 74.68 45.81
C ILE A 1071 9.52 73.67 46.76
N SER A 1072 8.49 74.14 47.46
CA SER A 1072 7.49 73.30 48.09
C SER A 1072 7.06 72.26 47.04
N LYS A 1073 7.34 70.97 47.30
CA LYS A 1073 6.88 69.85 46.48
C LYS A 1073 5.36 69.95 46.36
N ARG A 1074 4.85 70.53 45.27
CA ARG A 1074 3.43 70.41 44.91
C ARG A 1074 3.24 69.00 44.37
N ALA A 1075 2.48 68.18 45.09
CA ALA A 1075 1.96 66.95 44.55
C ALA A 1075 0.96 67.32 43.44
N LEU A 1076 1.06 66.64 42.28
CA LEU A 1076 0.19 66.80 41.12
C LEU A 1076 -1.21 66.20 41.35
N GLY A 1077 -1.29 65.25 42.27
CA GLY A 1077 -2.50 64.49 42.59
C GLY A 1077 -2.21 63.17 43.28
N THR A 1078 -3.25 62.40 43.59
CA THR A 1078 -3.16 61.09 44.27
C THR A 1078 -4.01 60.03 43.58
N PHE A 1079 -3.47 58.82 43.39
CA PHE A 1079 -4.25 57.63 43.03
C PHE A 1079 -4.62 56.81 44.27
N LEU A 1080 -5.89 56.41 44.38
CA LEU A 1080 -6.39 55.46 45.37
C LEU A 1080 -6.70 54.12 44.69
N ILE A 1081 -6.05 53.04 45.15
CA ILE A 1081 -6.11 51.71 44.52
C ILE A 1081 -6.51 50.65 45.55
N LEU A 1082 -7.57 49.89 45.26
CA LEU A 1082 -8.09 48.79 46.08
C LEU A 1082 -7.92 47.45 45.36
N ILE A 1083 -7.10 46.58 45.92
CA ILE A 1083 -6.86 45.23 45.40
C ILE A 1083 -7.37 44.22 46.43
N PHE A 1084 -8.21 43.29 45.98
CA PHE A 1084 -8.59 42.12 46.76
C PHE A 1084 -7.58 40.99 46.52
N LEU A 1085 -7.11 40.38 47.60
CA LEU A 1085 -6.18 39.27 47.61
C LEU A 1085 -6.88 38.01 48.16
N PRO A 1086 -7.13 36.98 47.34
CA PRO A 1086 -7.74 35.76 47.82
C PRO A 1086 -6.83 35.06 48.86
N PRO A 1087 -7.42 34.41 49.89
CA PRO A 1087 -8.84 34.08 50.01
C PRO A 1087 -9.73 35.17 50.61
N ARG A 1088 -9.21 36.18 51.31
CA ARG A 1088 -10.03 37.19 52.04
C ARG A 1088 -9.34 38.52 52.39
N PHE A 1089 -8.12 38.74 51.90
CA PHE A 1089 -7.24 39.84 52.29
C PHE A 1089 -7.33 41.01 51.30
N HIS A 1090 -6.76 42.15 51.67
CA HIS A 1090 -6.84 43.40 50.94
C HIS A 1090 -5.49 44.12 50.91
N LEU A 1091 -5.19 44.74 49.78
CA LEU A 1091 -4.01 45.57 49.56
C LEU A 1091 -4.46 46.94 49.04
N LEU A 1092 -4.07 47.99 49.77
CA LEU A 1092 -4.48 49.37 49.51
C LEU A 1092 -3.27 50.22 49.20
N PHE A 1093 -3.31 50.95 48.09
CA PHE A 1093 -2.29 51.95 47.74
C PHE A 1093 -2.87 53.36 47.72
N GLN A 1094 -2.15 54.29 48.34
CA GLN A 1094 -2.30 55.73 48.16
C GLN A 1094 -1.01 56.25 47.54
N MET A 1095 -1.04 56.57 46.25
CA MET A 1095 0.14 57.02 45.48
C MET A 1095 0.08 58.53 45.30
N GLU A 1096 0.89 59.28 46.06
CA GLU A 1096 1.03 60.73 45.91
C GLU A 1096 2.03 61.04 44.80
N VAL A 1097 1.53 61.56 43.69
CA VAL A 1097 2.32 61.75 42.46
C VAL A 1097 2.95 63.13 42.43
N GLY A 1098 4.26 63.20 42.24
CA GLY A 1098 5.00 64.44 41.95
C GLY A 1098 5.68 64.37 40.58
N HIS A 1099 6.26 65.48 40.11
CA HIS A 1099 6.92 65.55 38.80
C HIS A 1099 8.12 64.59 38.64
N SER A 1100 8.84 64.31 39.73
CA SER A 1100 10.08 63.51 39.71
C SER A 1100 10.13 62.36 40.72
N SER A 1101 9.16 62.28 41.64
CA SER A 1101 9.08 61.20 42.63
C SER A 1101 7.63 60.98 43.05
N THR A 1102 7.27 59.74 43.35
CA THR A 1102 5.94 59.34 43.82
C THR A 1102 6.07 58.63 45.16
N LEU A 1103 5.30 59.06 46.16
CA LEU A 1103 5.25 58.44 47.48
C LEU A 1103 4.07 57.46 47.54
N VAL A 1104 4.36 56.18 47.71
CA VAL A 1104 3.33 55.14 47.83
C VAL A 1104 3.16 54.77 49.30
N ARG A 1105 2.01 55.10 49.88
CA ARG A 1105 1.60 54.58 51.20
C ARG A 1105 0.79 53.30 50.99
N ILE A 1106 1.19 52.24 51.67
CA ILE A 1106 0.62 50.90 51.54
C ILE A 1106 -0.04 50.50 52.86
N ARG A 1107 -1.28 50.00 52.79
CA ARG A 1107 -1.95 49.34 53.92
C ARG A 1107 -2.47 47.97 53.51
N THR A 1108 -2.31 46.98 54.36
CA THR A 1108 -2.83 45.62 54.14
C THR A 1108 -3.22 44.95 55.45
N ASP A 1109 -4.18 44.04 55.38
CA ASP A 1109 -4.58 43.15 56.48
C ASP A 1109 -3.78 41.82 56.48
N HIS A 1110 -2.79 41.66 55.58
CA HIS A 1110 -1.91 40.50 55.50
C HIS A 1110 -0.44 40.91 55.32
N TRP A 1111 0.25 41.19 56.44
CA TRP A 1111 1.64 41.66 56.39
C TRP A 1111 2.64 40.79 55.59
N PRO A 1112 2.53 39.45 55.49
CA PRO A 1112 3.48 38.65 54.71
C PRO A 1112 3.52 38.99 53.22
N CYS A 1113 2.45 39.58 52.65
CA CYS A 1113 2.46 39.93 51.22
C CYS A 1113 3.39 41.11 50.91
N LEU A 1114 3.72 41.96 51.89
CA LEU A 1114 4.52 43.18 51.68
C LEU A 1114 5.89 42.90 51.06
N ALA A 1115 6.51 41.76 51.40
CA ALA A 1115 7.80 41.36 50.83
C ALA A 1115 7.76 41.21 49.30
N TYR A 1116 6.63 40.77 48.75
CA TYR A 1116 6.43 40.61 47.29
C TYR A 1116 5.97 41.92 46.63
N ILE A 1117 5.33 42.81 47.40
CA ILE A 1117 4.85 44.10 46.89
C ILE A 1117 5.99 45.08 46.64
N ASP A 1118 7.05 45.05 47.44
CA ASP A 1118 8.24 45.88 47.19
C ASP A 1118 8.90 45.54 45.85
N GLU A 1119 9.10 44.26 45.54
CA GLU A 1119 9.62 43.81 44.24
C GLU A 1119 8.65 44.11 43.08
N TYR A 1120 7.34 43.96 43.31
CA TYR A 1120 6.33 44.33 42.33
C TYR A 1120 6.39 45.82 41.97
N LEU A 1121 6.42 46.71 42.96
CA LEU A 1121 6.47 48.16 42.74
C LEU A 1121 7.77 48.60 42.07
N GLU A 1122 8.90 47.96 42.35
CA GLU A 1122 10.16 48.21 41.63
C GLU A 1122 10.07 47.75 40.17
N SER A 1123 9.59 46.52 39.93
CA SER A 1123 9.42 46.01 38.56
C SER A 1123 8.39 46.80 37.73
N LEU A 1124 7.38 47.37 38.38
CA LEU A 1124 6.31 48.12 37.72
C LEU A 1124 6.84 49.39 37.02
N PHE A 1125 7.97 49.94 37.47
CA PHE A 1125 8.49 51.22 36.97
C PHE A 1125 9.95 51.21 36.51
N PHE A 1126 10.73 50.16 36.80
CA PHE A 1126 12.14 50.03 36.40
C PHE A 1126 12.42 48.95 35.32
N THR A 1127 11.39 48.42 34.65
CA THR A 1127 11.53 47.44 33.53
C THR A 1127 11.87 48.03 32.18
#